data_AF-A0AAW0P831-F1
#
_entry.id   AF-A0AAW0P831-F1
#
_cell.length_a   1.000
_cell.length_b   1.000
_cell.length_c   1.000
_cell.angle_alpha   90.00
_cell.angle_beta   90.00
_cell.angle_gamma   90.00
#
_symmetry.space_group_name_H-M   'P 1'
#
loop_
_entity.id
_entity.type
_entity.pdbx_description
1 polymer ?
#
loop_
_entity_poly.entity_id
_entity_poly.type
_entity_poly.pdbx_seq_one_letter_code
_entity_poly.pdbx_strand_id
1 'polypeptide(L)'
;MKEQLVEASVVTKKAFNTYRREVEAEEHQAIAEGTPLATTDKSHDESEMSVIITIMQPILRLMQLLCENHNRDLQNFLRNQNNKNNYNLVCETLQFLDCICGSTTGGLGLLGLYINEKNVGLINQTVESLTEYCQGPCHENQNCIATHECNGIDIIIALILNDINPLGKKRMDLVLELKNNASKLLLAIMESRHDSENAERILYNMRPKELVEVIKKAYMQGEIEVEDPPEGEDAEEEHSASPRNVGHNIYILAHQLARHNKELQAMLKPGGTYGEGDEALEFYAKHTAQIEIVRLDRTMEQIVFPVPNICEFLTTESKLRVYYTTERDEQGSKINDFFLRSEDLFNEMIWQKKLRGTQEATGSTNNVPSQPFLYWCSRNMSFWSSISFNLAVLMNLLVAFFYPLEGFREGTLEPHLSALLWLAMFVSLGIVIILPQPHGIRALIASTILRLIFSVGLEPTLLLLGGLIYVTSDLSDELCVFVHVFFYSLLLFDLVYREETLLNVIKSVTRNGRSIVLTAVLALILVYLFSIVGYIFFKDDFILAVDRIPNKTLEFGASMVGEFFSGSVCRNKNGENCSAEATPDAVVAVQPSSVVIEDKERTCDSLLMCIVTVLSHGLRSGGGVGDVLRKPSKEEPLFAARVIYDLLFFFMVIIIVLNLIFGVIIDTFADLRSEKQKKEEILKTTCFICGLERDKFDNKTVTFEEHIKVEHNMWHYLFFIVLVKVKDSTEYTGPESYVAEMIRDHNLDWFPRMRAMSLVSSDADGEQNEIRSLQEKLESTMKLVSNLSGQLSELKDQMTEQRKQKQRIGLLGHPQHLNVNPQQPA
;
A
#
# COMPACT_ATOMS: atom_id res chain seq x y z
N MET A 1 -17.24 18.73 -19.70
CA MET A 1 -17.56 18.18 -21.04
C MET A 1 -18.80 18.77 -21.72
N LYS A 2 -20.06 18.54 -21.30
CA LYS A 2 -21.23 19.01 -22.08
C LYS A 2 -21.22 20.53 -22.36
N GLU A 3 -20.84 21.33 -21.37
CA GLU A 3 -20.71 22.78 -21.52
C GLU A 3 -19.55 23.15 -22.46
N GLN A 4 -18.38 22.50 -22.32
CA GLN A 4 -17.23 22.68 -23.21
C GLN A 4 -17.56 22.32 -24.66
N LEU A 5 -18.33 21.26 -24.91
CA LEU A 5 -18.74 20.87 -26.25
C LEU A 5 -19.70 21.91 -26.87
N VAL A 6 -20.64 22.44 -26.06
CA VAL A 6 -21.53 23.52 -26.51
C VAL A 6 -20.71 24.78 -26.84
N GLU A 7 -19.79 25.16 -25.97
CA GLU A 7 -18.89 26.30 -26.19
C GLU A 7 -18.06 26.12 -27.46
N ALA A 8 -17.38 24.99 -27.61
CA ALA A 8 -16.59 24.67 -28.80
C ALA A 8 -17.45 24.70 -30.07
N SER A 9 -18.71 24.23 -30.02
CA SER A 9 -19.62 24.31 -31.17
C SER A 9 -19.96 25.75 -31.55
N VAL A 10 -20.13 26.64 -30.55
CA VAL A 10 -20.43 28.07 -30.76
C VAL A 10 -19.21 28.79 -31.33
N VAL A 11 -18.02 28.53 -30.78
CA VAL A 11 -16.75 29.10 -31.25
C VAL A 11 -16.48 28.66 -32.69
N THR A 12 -16.63 27.37 -32.98
CA THR A 12 -16.46 26.82 -34.34
C THR A 12 -17.44 27.45 -35.32
N LYS A 13 -18.71 27.58 -34.95
CA LYS A 13 -19.73 28.25 -35.78
C LYS A 13 -19.38 29.71 -36.04
N LYS A 14 -18.85 30.43 -35.05
CA LYS A 14 -18.43 31.83 -35.20
C LYS A 14 -17.24 31.93 -36.16
N ALA A 15 -16.21 31.10 -35.97
CA ALA A 15 -15.03 31.06 -36.84
C ALA A 15 -15.40 30.74 -38.30
N PHE A 16 -16.30 29.75 -38.51
CA PHE A 16 -16.80 29.40 -39.84
C PHE A 16 -17.57 30.53 -40.52
N ASN A 17 -18.37 31.29 -39.78
CA ASN A 17 -19.05 32.46 -40.33
C ASN A 17 -18.09 33.58 -40.72
N THR A 18 -17.01 33.78 -39.96
CA THR A 18 -15.96 34.76 -40.29
C THR A 18 -15.23 34.35 -41.57
N TYR A 19 -14.76 33.11 -41.64
CA TYR A 19 -14.13 32.55 -42.84
C TYR A 19 -15.01 32.71 -44.07
N ARG A 20 -16.29 32.31 -43.98
CA ARG A 20 -17.22 32.44 -45.11
C ARG A 20 -17.38 33.89 -45.58
N ARG A 21 -17.43 34.86 -44.66
CA ARG A 21 -17.54 36.28 -45.01
C ARG A 21 -16.30 36.80 -45.73
N GLU A 22 -15.13 36.34 -45.34
CA GLU A 22 -13.87 36.76 -45.97
C GLU A 22 -13.67 36.12 -47.34
N VAL A 23 -13.96 34.82 -47.49
CA VAL A 23 -13.95 34.16 -48.81
C VAL A 23 -14.96 34.81 -49.74
N GLU A 24 -16.18 35.10 -49.26
CA GLU A 24 -17.17 35.84 -50.04
C GLU A 24 -16.62 37.23 -50.41
N ALA A 25 -15.96 37.95 -49.51
CA ALA A 25 -15.36 39.25 -49.82
C ALA A 25 -14.23 39.16 -50.87
N GLU A 26 -13.36 38.15 -50.78
CA GLU A 26 -12.28 37.88 -51.74
C GLU A 26 -12.83 37.49 -53.12
N GLU A 27 -13.88 36.67 -53.19
CA GLU A 27 -14.55 36.32 -54.44
C GLU A 27 -15.22 37.55 -55.10
N HIS A 28 -15.88 38.41 -54.31
CA HIS A 28 -16.48 39.64 -54.84
C HIS A 28 -15.43 40.63 -55.34
N GLN A 29 -14.24 40.64 -54.71
CA GLN A 29 -13.11 41.47 -55.12
C GLN A 29 -12.45 40.94 -56.40
N ALA A 30 -12.30 39.62 -56.52
CA ALA A 30 -11.82 38.96 -57.74
C ALA A 30 -12.75 39.15 -58.95
N ILE A 31 -14.07 39.18 -58.73
CA ILE A 31 -15.07 39.44 -59.78
C ILE A 31 -15.05 40.93 -60.21
N ALA A 32 -14.73 41.86 -59.31
CA ALA A 32 -14.66 43.28 -59.61
C ALA A 32 -13.42 43.69 -60.43
N GLU A 33 -12.31 42.95 -60.36
CA GLU A 33 -11.03 43.29 -61.00
C GLU A 33 -10.72 42.55 -62.32
N GLY A 34 -11.55 41.59 -62.75
CA GLY A 34 -11.57 41.09 -64.14
C GLY A 34 -10.26 40.54 -64.72
N THR A 35 -9.32 40.03 -63.90
CA THR A 35 -8.00 39.54 -64.34
C THR A 35 -7.71 38.16 -63.72
N PRO A 36 -7.03 37.21 -64.41
CA PRO A 36 -6.69 35.92 -63.82
C PRO A 36 -5.65 36.11 -62.70
N LEU A 37 -5.68 35.22 -61.70
CA LEU A 37 -4.76 35.21 -60.54
C LEU A 37 -3.31 35.42 -60.98
N ALA A 38 -2.83 36.65 -60.83
CA ALA A 38 -1.41 36.96 -60.76
C ALA A 38 -1.07 37.15 -59.29
N THR A 39 -0.04 36.45 -58.83
CA THR A 39 0.61 36.62 -57.54
C THR A 39 1.04 38.07 -57.36
N THR A 40 0.18 38.90 -56.78
CA THR A 40 0.56 40.23 -56.32
C THR A 40 1.30 40.08 -55.01
N ASP A 41 2.61 40.37 -55.04
CA ASP A 41 3.41 40.75 -53.89
C ASP A 41 2.65 41.81 -53.07
N LYS A 42 1.95 41.37 -52.02
CA LYS A 42 1.50 42.25 -50.94
C LYS A 42 2.52 42.16 -49.82
N SER A 43 3.54 43.00 -49.90
CA SER A 43 4.52 43.26 -48.85
C SER A 43 3.92 44.14 -47.73
N HIS A 44 2.76 43.76 -47.21
CA HIS A 44 2.16 44.33 -46.00
C HIS A 44 1.28 43.26 -45.34
N ASP A 45 1.65 42.89 -44.11
CA ASP A 45 1.11 41.84 -43.22
C ASP A 45 1.63 40.40 -43.41
N GLU A 46 2.96 40.20 -43.40
CA GLU A 46 3.58 38.89 -43.08
C GLU A 46 3.37 38.45 -41.61
N SER A 47 2.52 39.15 -40.84
CA SER A 47 2.43 38.99 -39.39
C SER A 47 1.21 38.19 -38.91
N GLU A 48 0.13 38.05 -39.66
CA GLU A 48 -1.06 37.32 -39.20
C GLU A 48 -1.30 36.04 -40.01
N MET A 49 -1.60 34.93 -39.32
CA MET A 49 -1.97 33.68 -39.99
C MET A 49 -3.29 33.88 -40.75
N SER A 50 -3.33 33.42 -42.00
CA SER A 50 -4.54 33.43 -42.83
C SER A 50 -5.75 32.85 -42.09
N VAL A 51 -6.94 33.39 -42.35
CA VAL A 51 -8.19 32.92 -41.74
C VAL A 51 -8.52 31.46 -42.11
N ILE A 52 -7.97 30.97 -43.22
CA ILE A 52 -8.01 29.54 -43.61
C ILE A 52 -7.28 28.65 -42.58
N ILE A 53 -6.22 29.17 -41.95
CA ILE A 53 -5.41 28.44 -40.99
C ILE A 53 -6.02 28.57 -39.58
N THR A 54 -6.44 29.78 -39.20
CA THR A 54 -6.97 30.02 -37.84
C THR A 54 -8.34 29.37 -37.60
N ILE A 55 -9.15 29.11 -38.64
CA ILE A 55 -10.39 28.34 -38.50
C ILE A 55 -10.16 26.88 -38.10
N MET A 56 -8.99 26.31 -38.40
CA MET A 56 -8.70 24.91 -38.09
C MET A 56 -8.62 24.65 -36.59
N GLN A 57 -8.15 25.62 -35.80
CA GLN A 57 -8.02 25.47 -34.35
C GLN A 57 -9.34 25.09 -33.66
N PRO A 58 -10.46 25.84 -33.82
CA PRO A 58 -11.73 25.45 -33.20
C PRO A 58 -12.35 24.19 -33.83
N ILE A 59 -12.12 23.91 -35.11
CA ILE A 59 -12.59 22.66 -35.75
C ILE A 59 -11.95 21.45 -35.09
N LEU A 60 -10.62 21.47 -34.93
CA LEU A 60 -9.85 20.41 -34.29
C LEU A 60 -10.25 20.27 -32.82
N ARG A 61 -10.42 21.39 -32.10
CA ARG A 61 -10.91 21.35 -30.71
C ARG A 61 -12.28 20.70 -30.59
N LEU A 62 -13.20 20.99 -31.50
CA LEU A 62 -14.51 20.34 -31.52
C LEU A 62 -14.39 18.83 -31.77
N MET A 63 -13.56 18.41 -32.73
CA MET A 63 -13.34 16.99 -33.03
C MET A 63 -12.65 16.24 -31.87
N GLN A 64 -11.70 16.88 -31.20
CA GLN A 64 -11.07 16.37 -29.97
C GLN A 64 -12.13 16.09 -28.89
N LEU A 65 -12.97 17.08 -28.57
CA LEU A 65 -14.02 16.94 -27.54
C LEU A 65 -15.09 15.90 -27.87
N LEU A 66 -15.28 15.55 -29.15
CA LEU A 66 -16.15 14.46 -29.56
C LEU A 66 -15.56 13.08 -29.25
N CYS A 67 -14.22 12.99 -29.18
CA CYS A 67 -13.51 11.74 -28.91
C CYS A 67 -13.11 11.56 -27.44
N GLU A 68 -13.20 12.63 -26.62
CA GLU A 68 -13.00 12.57 -25.16
C GLU A 68 -13.79 11.43 -24.50
N ASN A 69 -13.27 10.93 -23.38
CA ASN A 69 -13.77 9.73 -22.68
C ASN A 69 -13.70 8.44 -23.52
N HIS A 70 -12.71 8.34 -24.41
CA HIS A 70 -12.43 7.12 -25.18
C HIS A 70 -13.64 6.63 -25.99
N ASN A 71 -14.35 7.57 -26.64
CA ASN A 71 -15.56 7.24 -27.40
C ASN A 71 -15.22 6.48 -28.70
N ARG A 72 -15.08 5.16 -28.57
CA ARG A 72 -14.67 4.26 -29.66
C ARG A 72 -15.54 4.36 -30.91
N ASP A 73 -16.84 4.63 -30.76
CA ASP A 73 -17.76 4.75 -31.89
C ASP A 73 -17.46 6.02 -32.70
N LEU A 74 -17.31 7.17 -32.04
CA LEU A 74 -16.98 8.43 -32.70
C LEU A 74 -15.55 8.44 -33.26
N GLN A 75 -14.59 7.87 -32.53
CA GLN A 75 -13.22 7.70 -33.01
C GLN A 75 -13.16 6.88 -34.31
N ASN A 76 -13.90 5.77 -34.38
CA ASN A 76 -13.98 4.97 -35.61
C ASN A 76 -14.77 5.68 -36.72
N PHE A 77 -15.81 6.43 -36.36
CA PHE A 77 -16.58 7.21 -37.33
C PHE A 77 -15.75 8.29 -38.01
N LEU A 78 -14.80 8.94 -37.31
CA LEU A 78 -13.88 9.90 -37.92
C LEU A 78 -12.97 9.26 -38.98
N ARG A 79 -12.63 7.98 -38.83
CA ARG A 79 -11.85 7.22 -39.82
C ARG A 79 -12.70 6.66 -40.95
N ASN A 80 -13.86 6.11 -40.63
CA ASN A 80 -14.73 5.40 -41.59
C ASN A 80 -16.22 5.60 -41.23
N GLN A 81 -16.94 6.32 -42.09
CA GLN A 81 -18.36 6.65 -41.89
C GLN A 81 -19.31 5.58 -42.46
N ASN A 82 -18.78 4.50 -43.05
CA ASN A 82 -19.55 3.45 -43.73
C ASN A 82 -20.49 4.00 -44.82
N ASN A 83 -20.08 5.07 -45.51
CA ASN A 83 -20.82 5.66 -46.62
C ASN A 83 -20.15 5.25 -47.96
N LYS A 84 -20.79 5.56 -49.09
CA LYS A 84 -20.23 5.29 -50.43
C LYS A 84 -18.84 5.91 -50.61
N ASN A 85 -18.66 7.11 -50.06
CA ASN A 85 -17.37 7.78 -49.95
C ASN A 85 -17.05 7.89 -48.46
N ASN A 86 -15.86 7.42 -48.06
CA ASN A 86 -15.36 7.59 -46.69
C ASN A 86 -14.28 8.68 -46.69
N TYR A 87 -14.28 9.50 -45.66
CA TYR A 87 -13.32 10.57 -45.45
C TYR A 87 -12.53 10.24 -44.18
N ASN A 88 -11.25 9.90 -44.33
CA ASN A 88 -10.42 9.52 -43.20
C ASN A 88 -9.82 10.78 -42.54
N LEU A 89 -10.59 11.40 -41.65
CA LEU A 89 -10.21 12.65 -41.00
C LEU A 89 -8.99 12.50 -40.08
N VAL A 90 -8.70 11.30 -39.59
CA VAL A 90 -7.51 11.02 -38.79
C VAL A 90 -6.25 11.19 -39.63
N CYS A 91 -6.21 10.53 -40.78
CA CYS A 91 -5.07 10.57 -41.68
C CYS A 91 -4.95 11.97 -42.35
N GLU A 92 -6.05 12.69 -42.62
CA GLU A 92 -6.02 14.11 -43.07
C GLU A 92 -5.46 15.07 -42.00
N THR A 93 -5.81 14.85 -40.72
CA THR A 93 -5.27 15.65 -39.60
C THR A 93 -3.76 15.42 -39.45
N LEU A 94 -3.29 14.20 -39.67
CA LEU A 94 -1.86 13.88 -39.68
C LEU A 94 -1.12 14.57 -40.84
N GLN A 95 -1.71 14.59 -42.03
CA GLN A 95 -1.16 15.33 -43.18
C GLN A 95 -1.09 16.83 -42.91
N PHE A 96 -2.11 17.38 -42.25
CA PHE A 96 -2.11 18.78 -41.83
C PHE A 96 -0.95 19.11 -40.89
N LEU A 97 -0.67 18.24 -39.91
CA LEU A 97 0.50 18.36 -39.04
C LEU A 97 1.82 18.34 -39.83
N ASP A 98 1.97 17.38 -40.76
CA ASP A 98 3.16 17.28 -41.63
C ASP A 98 3.38 18.57 -42.44
N CYS A 99 2.32 19.11 -43.03
CA CYS A 99 2.36 20.35 -43.81
C CYS A 99 2.79 21.56 -42.96
N ILE A 100 2.26 21.72 -41.74
CA ILE A 100 2.58 22.87 -40.88
C ILE A 100 4.02 22.79 -40.34
N CYS A 101 4.50 21.57 -40.05
CA CYS A 101 5.84 21.35 -39.50
C CYS A 101 6.95 21.30 -40.56
N GLY A 102 6.63 21.46 -41.85
CA GLY A 102 7.62 21.55 -42.93
C GLY A 102 7.95 20.23 -43.64
N SER A 103 7.07 19.23 -43.60
CA SER A 103 7.21 17.92 -44.28
C SER A 103 8.64 17.34 -44.19
N THR A 104 9.20 16.83 -45.30
CA THR A 104 10.55 16.23 -45.37
C THR A 104 11.69 17.08 -44.81
N THR A 105 11.53 18.40 -44.63
CA THR A 105 12.57 19.25 -44.01
C THR A 105 12.46 19.29 -42.48
N GLY A 106 11.27 19.05 -41.90
CA GLY A 106 11.07 18.94 -40.45
C GLY A 106 11.82 17.76 -39.83
N GLY A 107 11.80 16.60 -40.50
CA GLY A 107 12.56 15.41 -40.09
C GLY A 107 14.09 15.58 -40.12
N LEU A 108 14.60 16.56 -40.87
CA LEU A 108 16.04 16.88 -40.96
C LEU A 108 16.52 17.84 -39.87
N GLY A 109 15.68 18.19 -38.90
CA GLY A 109 16.02 19.10 -37.80
C GLY A 109 15.84 20.58 -38.10
N LEU A 110 15.08 20.93 -39.15
CA LEU A 110 14.77 22.31 -39.53
C LEU A 110 13.41 22.81 -39.00
N LEU A 111 12.80 22.09 -38.06
CA LEU A 111 11.51 22.43 -37.44
C LEU A 111 11.45 23.87 -36.92
N GLY A 112 12.56 24.37 -36.37
CA GLY A 112 12.64 25.72 -35.81
C GLY A 112 12.48 26.88 -36.82
N LEU A 113 12.53 26.60 -38.13
CA LEU A 113 12.21 27.57 -39.18
C LEU A 113 10.70 27.73 -39.40
N TYR A 114 9.94 26.66 -39.18
CA TYR A 114 8.50 26.61 -39.44
C TYR A 114 7.68 26.84 -38.18
N ILE A 115 8.14 26.33 -37.04
CA ILE A 115 7.47 26.47 -35.75
C ILE A 115 7.88 27.79 -35.10
N ASN A 116 6.88 28.62 -34.80
CA ASN A 116 7.05 29.94 -34.19
C ASN A 116 5.94 30.20 -33.16
N GLU A 117 6.02 31.33 -32.45
CA GLU A 117 5.10 31.68 -31.38
C GLU A 117 3.64 31.82 -31.83
N LYS A 118 3.40 32.10 -33.13
CA LYS A 118 2.04 32.29 -33.65
C LYS A 118 1.35 30.97 -34.01
N ASN A 119 2.08 29.98 -34.52
CA ASN A 119 1.49 28.72 -34.99
C ASN A 119 1.59 27.56 -33.98
N VAL A 120 2.45 27.66 -32.96
CA VAL A 120 2.66 26.56 -31.99
C VAL A 120 1.37 26.13 -31.29
N GLY A 121 0.46 27.04 -30.97
CA GLY A 121 -0.84 26.70 -30.36
C GLY A 121 -1.74 25.84 -31.27
N LEU A 122 -1.70 26.07 -32.59
CA LEU A 122 -2.43 25.24 -33.56
C LEU A 122 -1.79 23.84 -33.70
N ILE A 123 -0.45 23.76 -33.62
CA ILE A 123 0.28 22.49 -33.62
C ILE A 123 -0.08 21.69 -32.38
N ASN A 124 -0.05 22.29 -31.18
CA ASN A 124 -0.47 21.65 -29.93
C ASN A 124 -1.91 21.10 -30.05
N GLN A 125 -2.84 21.93 -30.50
CA GLN A 125 -4.23 21.52 -30.72
C GLN A 125 -4.35 20.33 -31.70
N THR A 126 -3.51 20.29 -32.74
CA THR A 126 -3.49 19.20 -33.71
C THR A 126 -2.99 17.90 -33.08
N VAL A 127 -1.90 17.96 -32.31
CA VAL A 127 -1.31 16.82 -31.61
C VAL A 127 -2.25 16.28 -30.52
N GLU A 128 -2.91 17.15 -29.76
CA GLU A 128 -3.92 16.75 -28.78
C GLU A 128 -5.13 16.07 -29.43
N SER A 129 -5.61 16.60 -30.56
CA SER A 129 -6.73 15.99 -31.30
C SER A 129 -6.35 14.60 -31.81
N LEU A 130 -5.14 14.44 -32.37
CA LEU A 130 -4.61 13.14 -32.79
C LEU A 130 -4.48 12.16 -31.62
N THR A 131 -4.15 12.66 -30.42
CA THR A 131 -4.07 11.85 -29.21
C THR A 131 -5.46 11.31 -28.86
N GLU A 132 -6.48 12.17 -28.76
CA GLU A 132 -7.86 11.74 -28.46
C GLU A 132 -8.47 10.85 -29.56
N TYR A 133 -8.02 10.94 -30.80
CA TYR A 133 -8.48 10.05 -31.88
C TYR A 133 -8.04 8.61 -31.66
N CYS A 134 -6.91 8.37 -30.98
CA CYS A 134 -6.32 7.04 -30.82
C CYS A 134 -6.20 6.56 -29.37
N GLN A 135 -6.41 7.43 -28.39
CA GLN A 135 -6.40 7.15 -26.95
C GLN A 135 -7.63 6.35 -26.54
N GLY A 136 -7.44 5.41 -25.59
CA GLY A 136 -8.39 4.32 -25.36
C GLY A 136 -8.20 3.23 -26.43
N PRO A 137 -8.54 1.95 -26.18
CA PRO A 137 -8.14 0.90 -27.12
C PRO A 137 -8.85 1.04 -28.47
N CYS A 138 -8.21 1.75 -29.40
CA CYS A 138 -8.64 2.03 -30.77
C CYS A 138 -7.49 1.68 -31.71
N HIS A 139 -7.17 0.39 -31.77
CA HIS A 139 -6.02 -0.15 -32.51
C HIS A 139 -6.03 0.26 -33.98
N GLU A 140 -7.20 0.43 -34.57
CA GLU A 140 -7.34 0.80 -35.97
C GLU A 140 -6.93 2.26 -36.26
N ASN A 141 -7.21 3.21 -35.35
CA ASN A 141 -6.74 4.60 -35.49
C ASN A 141 -5.25 4.71 -35.21
N GLN A 142 -4.76 4.02 -34.17
CA GLN A 142 -3.34 3.92 -33.86
C GLN A 142 -2.54 3.40 -35.08
N ASN A 143 -3.05 2.37 -35.78
CA ASN A 143 -2.44 1.86 -37.01
C ASN A 143 -2.49 2.88 -38.16
N CYS A 144 -3.62 3.57 -38.42
CA CYS A 144 -3.68 4.63 -39.46
C CYS A 144 -2.62 5.69 -39.22
N ILE A 145 -2.36 6.09 -37.98
CA ILE A 145 -1.34 7.09 -37.67
C ILE A 145 0.07 6.53 -37.87
N ALA A 146 0.35 5.31 -37.38
CA ALA A 146 1.69 4.72 -37.41
C ALA A 146 2.15 4.29 -38.82
N THR A 147 1.23 3.81 -39.67
CA THR A 147 1.55 3.22 -40.98
C THR A 147 1.22 4.13 -42.16
N HIS A 148 0.80 5.37 -41.92
CA HIS A 148 0.42 6.28 -42.99
C HIS A 148 1.57 6.53 -43.99
N GLU A 149 1.24 6.73 -45.27
CA GLU A 149 2.22 7.00 -46.33
C GLU A 149 2.94 8.34 -46.14
N CYS A 150 2.25 9.32 -45.56
CA CYS A 150 2.91 10.54 -45.08
C CYS A 150 3.66 10.17 -43.81
N ASN A 151 4.96 10.45 -43.79
CA ASN A 151 5.88 10.20 -42.67
C ASN A 151 5.55 11.03 -41.40
N GLY A 152 4.27 11.20 -41.05
CA GLY A 152 3.81 12.02 -39.93
C GLY A 152 4.32 11.55 -38.58
N ILE A 153 4.61 10.25 -38.41
CA ILE A 153 5.28 9.74 -37.22
C ILE A 153 6.71 10.29 -37.07
N ASP A 154 7.42 10.54 -38.18
CA ASP A 154 8.76 11.12 -38.17
C ASP A 154 8.72 12.57 -37.67
N ILE A 155 7.67 13.31 -38.03
CA ILE A 155 7.42 14.66 -37.50
C ILE A 155 7.19 14.62 -35.99
N ILE A 156 6.34 13.71 -35.50
CA ILE A 156 6.08 13.58 -34.06
C ILE A 156 7.37 13.24 -33.30
N ILE A 157 8.19 12.32 -33.82
CA ILE A 157 9.50 11.98 -33.25
C ILE A 157 10.45 13.18 -33.29
N ALA A 158 10.46 13.92 -34.39
CA ALA A 158 11.30 15.10 -34.56
C ALA A 158 10.93 16.24 -33.60
N LEU A 159 9.64 16.42 -33.27
CA LEU A 159 9.17 17.38 -32.26
C LEU A 159 9.78 17.10 -30.87
N ILE A 160 9.99 15.83 -30.53
CA ILE A 160 10.59 15.42 -29.26
C ILE A 160 12.12 15.57 -29.30
N LEU A 161 12.76 15.01 -30.33
CA LEU A 161 14.22 14.88 -30.39
C LEU A 161 14.94 16.19 -30.73
N ASN A 162 14.39 17.02 -31.61
CA ASN A 162 15.09 18.19 -32.11
C ASN A 162 14.90 19.42 -31.21
N ASP A 163 15.90 20.29 -31.23
CA ASP A 163 15.82 21.60 -30.59
C ASP A 163 15.06 22.59 -31.51
N ILE A 164 13.98 23.18 -31.01
CA ILE A 164 13.11 24.10 -31.78
C ILE A 164 13.62 25.54 -31.62
N ASN A 165 14.72 25.89 -32.30
CA ASN A 165 15.30 27.24 -32.27
C ASN A 165 14.80 28.12 -33.43
N PRO A 166 14.49 29.41 -33.20
CA PRO A 166 14.79 30.21 -32.01
C PRO A 166 13.71 30.17 -30.90
N LEU A 167 12.59 29.49 -31.12
CA LEU A 167 11.45 29.49 -30.18
C LEU A 167 11.87 29.05 -28.77
N GLY A 168 12.63 27.96 -28.63
CA GLY A 168 13.11 27.44 -27.35
C GLY A 168 14.04 28.38 -26.59
N LYS A 169 14.61 29.41 -27.22
CA LYS A 169 15.37 30.46 -26.51
C LYS A 169 14.49 31.57 -25.95
N LYS A 170 13.29 31.76 -26.51
CA LYS A 170 12.36 32.85 -26.15
C LYS A 170 11.21 32.39 -25.28
N ARG A 171 10.65 31.22 -25.60
CA ARG A 171 9.42 30.64 -25.04
C ARG A 171 9.62 29.13 -24.89
N MET A 172 10.41 28.74 -23.89
CA MET A 172 10.68 27.31 -23.62
C MET A 172 9.42 26.60 -23.11
N ASP A 173 8.57 27.30 -22.37
CA ASP A 173 7.24 26.87 -21.93
C ASP A 173 6.43 26.23 -23.07
N LEU A 174 6.30 26.92 -24.20
CA LEU A 174 5.55 26.44 -25.37
C LEU A 174 6.21 25.22 -26.04
N VAL A 175 7.54 25.15 -26.02
CA VAL A 175 8.29 24.01 -26.58
C VAL A 175 8.14 22.79 -25.69
N LEU A 176 8.18 22.96 -24.37
CA LEU A 176 7.99 21.88 -23.40
C LEU A 176 6.56 21.32 -23.49
N GLU A 177 5.55 22.17 -23.60
CA GLU A 177 4.16 21.76 -23.82
C GLU A 177 4.01 20.93 -25.11
N LEU A 178 4.63 21.39 -26.21
CA LEU A 178 4.63 20.66 -27.48
C LEU A 178 5.31 19.29 -27.37
N LYS A 179 6.46 19.22 -26.69
CA LYS A 179 7.16 17.95 -26.41
C LYS A 179 6.33 17.02 -25.54
N ASN A 180 5.65 17.56 -24.54
CA ASN A 180 4.75 16.83 -23.66
C ASN A 180 3.63 16.16 -24.46
N ASN A 181 2.90 16.95 -25.24
CA ASN A 181 1.78 16.48 -26.05
C ASN A 181 2.24 15.49 -27.14
N ALA A 182 3.39 15.72 -27.77
CA ALA A 182 3.97 14.77 -28.72
C ALA A 182 4.34 13.42 -28.04
N SER A 183 4.86 13.46 -26.82
CA SER A 183 5.16 12.23 -26.05
C SER A 183 3.89 11.46 -25.66
N LYS A 184 2.82 12.18 -25.26
CA LYS A 184 1.49 11.59 -24.98
C LYS A 184 0.91 10.91 -26.22
N LEU A 185 1.04 11.54 -27.40
CA LEU A 185 0.59 10.94 -28.66
C LEU A 185 1.33 9.62 -28.97
N LEU A 186 2.65 9.57 -28.80
CA LEU A 186 3.41 8.33 -29.01
C LEU A 186 3.05 7.24 -28.00
N LEU A 187 2.80 7.61 -26.74
CA LEU A 187 2.30 6.67 -25.72
C LEU A 187 0.90 6.13 -26.09
N ALA A 188 -0.01 6.99 -26.55
CA ALA A 188 -1.35 6.60 -27.00
C ALA A 188 -1.31 5.65 -28.22
N ILE A 189 -0.36 5.82 -29.15
CA ILE A 189 -0.16 4.93 -30.30
C ILE A 189 0.26 3.50 -29.88
N MET A 190 0.92 3.36 -28.74
CA MET A 190 1.37 2.08 -28.18
C MET A 190 0.44 1.52 -27.09
N GLU A 191 -0.61 2.25 -26.74
CA GLU A 191 -1.51 1.91 -25.64
C GLU A 191 -2.27 0.61 -25.92
N SER A 192 -2.30 -0.29 -24.93
CA SER A 192 -3.06 -1.55 -24.96
C SER A 192 -2.76 -2.47 -26.15
N ARG A 193 -1.49 -2.58 -26.55
CA ARG A 193 -1.04 -3.48 -27.62
C ARG A 193 -0.29 -4.71 -27.14
N HIS A 194 -0.49 -5.81 -27.87
CA HIS A 194 0.25 -7.06 -27.69
C HIS A 194 1.26 -7.32 -28.80
N ASP A 195 1.06 -6.70 -29.98
CA ASP A 195 2.03 -6.72 -31.07
C ASP A 195 3.17 -5.71 -30.86
N SER A 196 4.28 -5.91 -31.57
CA SER A 196 5.44 -5.02 -31.56
C SER A 196 5.46 -4.04 -32.74
N GLU A 197 4.46 -4.05 -33.62
CA GLU A 197 4.53 -3.45 -34.95
C GLU A 197 4.68 -1.92 -34.88
N ASN A 198 3.83 -1.25 -34.09
CA ASN A 198 3.93 0.20 -33.88
C ASN A 198 5.20 0.59 -33.13
N ALA A 199 5.62 -0.20 -32.14
CA ALA A 199 6.83 0.05 -31.35
C ALA A 199 8.09 -0.05 -32.24
N GLU A 200 8.17 -1.06 -33.10
CA GLU A 200 9.25 -1.24 -34.08
C GLU A 200 9.29 -0.09 -35.10
N ARG A 201 8.12 0.38 -35.56
CA ARG A 201 8.05 1.52 -36.48
C ARG A 201 8.56 2.81 -35.85
N ILE A 202 8.23 3.07 -34.58
CA ILE A 202 8.76 4.20 -33.81
C ILE A 202 10.28 4.05 -33.66
N LEU A 203 10.75 2.88 -33.22
CA LEU A 203 12.18 2.60 -33.02
C LEU A 203 13.02 2.69 -34.29
N TYR A 204 12.44 2.36 -35.44
CA TYR A 204 13.13 2.47 -36.73
C TYR A 204 13.47 3.92 -37.08
N ASN A 205 12.61 4.87 -36.70
CA ASN A 205 12.79 6.29 -36.98
C ASN A 205 13.40 7.08 -35.81
N MET A 206 13.33 6.54 -34.59
CA MET A 206 13.81 7.18 -33.38
C MET A 206 15.26 6.79 -33.10
N ARG A 207 16.12 7.77 -32.83
CA ARG A 207 17.52 7.54 -32.44
C ARG A 207 17.61 7.32 -30.93
N PRO A 208 17.89 6.09 -30.43
CA PRO A 208 17.80 5.77 -29.01
C PRO A 208 18.73 6.61 -28.12
N LYS A 209 19.93 6.92 -28.61
CA LYS A 209 20.91 7.76 -27.89
C LYS A 209 20.39 9.17 -27.68
N GLU A 210 19.84 9.79 -28.72
CA GLU A 210 19.31 11.14 -28.63
C GLU A 210 18.09 11.23 -27.72
N LEU A 211 17.25 10.19 -27.71
CA LEU A 211 16.12 10.10 -26.78
C LEU A 211 16.60 10.17 -25.32
N VAL A 212 17.65 9.41 -24.98
CA VAL A 212 18.26 9.42 -23.63
C VAL A 212 18.87 10.78 -23.31
N GLU A 213 19.53 11.42 -24.27
CA GLU A 213 20.07 12.78 -24.08
C GLU A 213 18.96 13.81 -23.84
N VAL A 214 17.82 13.71 -24.52
CA VAL A 214 16.66 14.60 -24.29
C VAL A 214 16.10 14.41 -22.88
N ILE A 215 15.99 13.17 -22.40
CA ILE A 215 15.55 12.85 -21.02
C ILE A 215 16.49 13.51 -20.00
N LYS A 216 17.80 13.32 -20.17
CA LYS A 216 18.82 13.91 -19.28
C LYS A 216 18.77 15.44 -19.33
N LYS A 217 18.66 16.03 -20.52
CA LYS A 217 18.58 17.49 -20.70
C LYS A 217 17.36 18.09 -20.02
N ALA A 218 16.20 17.44 -20.12
CA ALA A 218 14.97 17.89 -19.47
C ALA A 218 15.08 17.87 -17.93
N TYR A 219 15.74 16.85 -17.38
CA TYR A 219 16.04 16.78 -15.95
C TYR A 219 16.93 17.94 -15.49
N MET A 220 18.05 18.19 -16.19
CA MET A 220 18.97 19.28 -15.85
C MET A 220 18.31 20.66 -15.97
N GLN A 221 17.43 20.85 -16.95
CA GLN A 221 16.64 22.09 -17.08
C GLN A 221 15.74 22.32 -15.85
N GLY A 222 15.11 21.26 -15.35
CA GLY A 222 14.29 21.32 -14.16
C GLY A 222 15.06 21.45 -12.84
N GLU A 223 16.37 21.18 -12.79
CA GLU A 223 17.20 21.54 -11.63
C GLU A 223 17.52 23.02 -11.61
N ILE A 224 17.83 23.60 -12.77
CA ILE A 224 18.13 25.03 -12.89
C ILE A 224 16.92 25.89 -12.49
N GLU A 225 15.70 25.51 -12.89
CA GLU A 225 14.46 26.21 -12.50
C GLU A 225 14.17 26.15 -10.99
N VAL A 226 14.64 25.11 -10.29
CA VAL A 226 14.45 24.96 -8.84
C VAL A 226 15.48 25.78 -8.05
N GLU A 227 16.70 25.92 -8.57
CA GLU A 227 17.76 26.72 -7.94
C GLU A 227 17.57 28.24 -8.14
N ASP A 228 17.09 28.66 -9.31
CA ASP A 228 16.83 30.07 -9.67
C ASP A 228 15.38 30.26 -10.18
N PRO A 229 14.37 30.35 -9.30
CA PRO A 229 12.99 30.61 -9.72
C PRO A 229 12.90 32.02 -10.36
N PRO A 230 12.19 32.18 -11.49
CA PRO A 230 12.04 33.49 -12.13
C PRO A 230 11.38 34.49 -11.18
N GLU A 231 11.95 35.70 -11.09
CA GLU A 231 11.44 36.78 -10.23
C GLU A 231 10.01 37.17 -10.67
N GLY A 232 9.00 36.77 -9.88
CA GLY A 232 7.64 37.31 -9.98
C GLY A 232 6.55 36.38 -10.50
N GLU A 233 6.81 35.08 -10.70
CA GLU A 233 5.75 34.08 -10.93
C GLU A 233 5.50 33.31 -9.63
N ASP A 234 4.26 33.37 -9.15
CA ASP A 234 3.79 32.55 -8.05
C ASP A 234 4.04 31.08 -8.42
N ALA A 235 4.79 30.35 -7.59
CA ALA A 235 5.04 28.91 -7.72
C ALA A 235 3.78 28.07 -7.42
N GLU A 236 2.63 28.52 -7.92
CA GLU A 236 1.29 28.08 -7.52
C GLU A 236 0.65 27.07 -8.49
N GLU A 237 1.24 26.83 -9.66
CA GLU A 237 0.81 25.75 -10.55
C GLU A 237 2.02 24.94 -10.99
N GLU A 238 2.13 23.70 -10.52
CA GLU A 238 2.99 22.69 -11.15
C GLU A 238 2.44 22.47 -12.56
N HIS A 239 2.82 23.34 -13.52
CA HIS A 239 2.36 23.24 -14.89
C HIS A 239 2.65 21.82 -15.37
N SER A 240 1.65 21.17 -15.98
CA SER A 240 1.77 19.82 -16.53
C SER A 240 2.93 19.66 -17.53
N ALA A 241 3.47 20.79 -18.02
CA ALA A 241 4.61 20.91 -18.92
C ALA A 241 5.93 21.35 -18.24
N SER A 242 6.12 21.15 -16.92
CA SER A 242 7.43 21.37 -16.30
C SER A 242 8.52 20.48 -16.95
N PRO A 243 9.78 20.93 -17.05
CA PRO A 243 10.84 20.14 -17.68
C PRO A 243 10.98 18.74 -17.07
N ARG A 244 10.81 18.61 -15.75
CA ARG A 244 10.85 17.32 -15.05
C ARG A 244 9.74 16.39 -15.51
N ASN A 245 8.50 16.88 -15.60
CA ASN A 245 7.34 16.09 -16.02
C ASN A 245 7.45 15.67 -17.50
N VAL A 246 7.90 16.58 -18.37
CA VAL A 246 8.16 16.27 -19.79
C VAL A 246 9.25 15.20 -19.92
N GLY A 247 10.36 15.36 -19.20
CA GLY A 247 11.44 14.36 -19.18
C GLY A 247 10.96 12.99 -18.67
N HIS A 248 10.08 12.97 -17.68
CA HIS A 248 9.49 11.72 -17.16
C HIS A 248 8.57 11.04 -18.19
N ASN A 249 7.71 11.79 -18.88
CA ASN A 249 6.86 11.22 -19.93
C ASN A 249 7.68 10.63 -21.08
N ILE A 250 8.77 11.30 -21.48
CA ILE A 250 9.71 10.78 -22.47
C ILE A 250 10.46 9.54 -21.92
N TYR A 251 10.80 9.51 -20.63
CA TYR A 251 11.38 8.33 -19.99
C TYR A 251 10.43 7.13 -19.98
N ILE A 252 9.13 7.33 -19.70
CA ILE A 252 8.12 6.27 -19.76
C ILE A 252 8.00 5.73 -21.19
N LEU A 253 7.97 6.61 -22.19
CA LEU A 253 8.00 6.23 -23.60
C LEU A 253 9.24 5.37 -23.92
N ALA A 254 10.43 5.83 -23.53
CA ALA A 254 11.68 5.10 -23.72
C ALA A 254 11.66 3.73 -23.02
N HIS A 255 11.10 3.67 -21.81
CA HIS A 255 10.97 2.45 -21.01
C HIS A 255 10.05 1.42 -21.69
N GLN A 256 8.91 1.86 -22.24
CA GLN A 256 8.02 0.99 -23.00
C GLN A 256 8.68 0.49 -24.29
N LEU A 257 9.34 1.36 -25.04
CA LEU A 257 10.07 0.99 -26.27
C LEU A 257 11.25 0.05 -25.98
N ALA A 258 11.90 0.17 -24.83
CA ALA A 258 13.03 -0.67 -24.43
C ALA A 258 12.69 -2.16 -24.32
N ARG A 259 11.40 -2.51 -24.16
CA ARG A 259 10.94 -3.90 -24.20
C ARG A 259 11.21 -4.57 -25.54
N HIS A 260 11.26 -3.79 -26.62
CA HIS A 260 11.50 -4.25 -27.98
C HIS A 260 12.92 -3.93 -28.49
N ASN A 261 13.73 -3.20 -27.72
CA ASN A 261 15.09 -2.81 -28.10
C ASN A 261 16.10 -3.00 -26.95
N LYS A 262 16.96 -4.01 -27.08
CA LYS A 262 18.00 -4.34 -26.09
C LYS A 262 19.06 -3.25 -25.90
N GLU A 263 19.37 -2.48 -26.95
CA GLU A 263 20.34 -1.37 -26.86
C GLU A 263 19.75 -0.25 -25.99
N LEU A 264 18.50 0.13 -26.24
CA LEU A 264 17.78 1.11 -25.42
C LEU A 264 17.63 0.64 -23.96
N GLN A 265 17.30 -0.63 -23.76
CA GLN A 265 17.22 -1.23 -22.42
C GLN A 265 18.56 -1.14 -21.67
N ALA A 266 19.70 -1.29 -22.36
CA ALA A 266 21.01 -1.15 -21.74
C ALA A 266 21.34 0.30 -21.38
N MET A 267 20.93 1.27 -22.21
CA MET A 267 21.20 2.69 -21.99
C MET A 267 20.34 3.31 -20.88
N LEU A 268 19.16 2.76 -20.60
CA LEU A 268 18.28 3.23 -19.52
C LEU A 268 18.69 2.73 -18.12
N LYS A 269 19.66 1.81 -18.02
CA LYS A 269 20.12 1.29 -16.72
C LYS A 269 21.05 2.29 -16.04
N PRO A 270 20.76 2.72 -14.80
CA PRO A 270 21.68 3.54 -14.02
C PRO A 270 23.01 2.82 -13.78
N GLY A 271 24.15 3.49 -13.92
CA GLY A 271 25.48 2.91 -13.72
C GLY A 271 26.05 2.16 -14.93
N GLY A 272 25.55 2.44 -16.14
CA GLY A 272 26.05 1.87 -17.40
C GLY A 272 27.44 2.36 -17.82
N THR A 273 27.92 1.93 -18.98
CA THR A 273 29.27 2.24 -19.52
C THR A 273 29.53 3.74 -19.82
N TYR A 274 28.52 4.61 -19.68
CA TYR A 274 28.56 6.04 -19.98
C TYR A 274 28.08 6.84 -18.77
N GLY A 275 28.89 6.87 -17.70
CA GLY A 275 28.55 7.38 -16.37
C GLY A 275 28.43 8.91 -16.17
N GLU A 276 28.12 9.69 -17.21
CA GLU A 276 27.74 11.11 -17.05
C GLU A 276 26.22 11.26 -17.19
N GLY A 277 25.58 11.87 -16.17
CA GLY A 277 24.12 12.12 -16.14
C GLY A 277 23.26 10.93 -15.68
N ASP A 278 23.80 9.99 -14.91
CA ASP A 278 23.06 8.84 -14.36
C ASP A 278 22.04 9.23 -13.27
N GLU A 279 22.22 10.38 -12.61
CA GLU A 279 21.31 10.86 -11.56
C GLU A 279 19.89 11.10 -12.09
N ALA A 280 19.77 11.63 -13.33
CA ALA A 280 18.49 11.81 -14.01
C ALA A 280 17.77 10.46 -14.23
N LEU A 281 18.49 9.46 -14.71
CA LEU A 281 17.93 8.12 -14.97
C LEU A 281 17.58 7.40 -13.67
N GLU A 282 18.38 7.56 -12.62
CA GLU A 282 18.08 7.03 -11.28
C GLU A 282 16.83 7.69 -10.69
N PHE A 283 16.70 9.02 -10.83
CA PHE A 283 15.52 9.76 -10.42
C PHE A 283 14.25 9.25 -11.11
N TYR A 284 14.25 9.18 -12.45
CA TYR A 284 13.08 8.71 -13.18
C TYR A 284 12.76 7.24 -12.91
N ALA A 285 13.77 6.37 -12.79
CA ALA A 285 13.57 4.97 -12.44
C ALA A 285 12.92 4.81 -11.05
N LYS A 286 13.33 5.61 -10.06
CA LYS A 286 12.76 5.58 -8.70
C LYS A 286 11.31 6.08 -8.65
N HIS A 287 10.95 7.01 -9.52
CA HIS A 287 9.60 7.58 -9.59
C HIS A 287 8.73 6.96 -10.69
N THR A 288 9.16 5.86 -11.30
CA THR A 288 8.35 5.11 -12.28
C THR A 288 7.89 3.81 -11.65
N ALA A 289 6.60 3.55 -11.71
CA ALA A 289 6.01 2.28 -11.30
C ALA A 289 5.38 1.60 -12.51
N GLN A 290 5.28 0.28 -12.41
CA GLN A 290 4.55 -0.54 -13.38
C GLN A 290 3.64 -1.52 -12.65
N ILE A 291 2.51 -1.82 -13.27
CA ILE A 291 1.52 -2.80 -12.80
C ILE A 291 0.96 -3.60 -13.99
N GLU A 292 0.38 -4.75 -13.69
CA GLU A 292 -0.38 -5.55 -14.65
C GLU A 292 -1.87 -5.47 -14.30
N ILE A 293 -2.73 -5.28 -15.29
CA ILE A 293 -4.18 -5.24 -15.11
C ILE A 293 -4.88 -6.20 -16.06
N VAL A 294 -6.12 -6.53 -15.72
CA VAL A 294 -7.02 -7.37 -16.51
C VAL A 294 -8.16 -6.50 -17.07
N ARG A 295 -8.34 -6.51 -18.38
CA ARG A 295 -9.50 -5.91 -19.06
C ARG A 295 -10.74 -6.82 -19.01
N LEU A 296 -11.92 -6.30 -19.34
CA LEU A 296 -13.18 -7.07 -19.35
C LEU A 296 -13.16 -8.29 -20.29
N ASP A 297 -12.42 -8.19 -21.39
CA ASP A 297 -12.20 -9.28 -22.35
C ASP A 297 -11.17 -10.33 -21.86
N ARG A 298 -10.70 -10.19 -20.61
CA ARG A 298 -9.71 -11.04 -19.94
C ARG A 298 -8.29 -10.91 -20.49
N THR A 299 -8.03 -9.96 -21.38
CA THR A 299 -6.66 -9.64 -21.80
C THR A 299 -5.89 -9.00 -20.65
N MET A 300 -4.58 -9.21 -20.66
CA MET A 300 -3.65 -8.70 -19.67
C MET A 300 -2.87 -7.54 -20.28
N GLU A 301 -2.81 -6.42 -19.58
CA GLU A 301 -2.08 -5.24 -20.03
C GLU A 301 -1.11 -4.77 -18.95
N GLN A 302 0.03 -4.24 -19.36
CA GLN A 302 0.97 -3.58 -18.45
C GLN A 302 0.77 -2.05 -18.54
N ILE A 303 0.63 -1.40 -17.40
CA ILE A 303 0.60 0.06 -17.30
C ILE A 303 1.90 0.52 -16.63
N VAL A 304 2.52 1.54 -17.21
CA VAL A 304 3.70 2.23 -16.65
C VAL A 304 3.29 3.67 -16.38
N PHE A 305 3.53 4.16 -15.17
CA PHE A 305 3.05 5.47 -14.73
C PHE A 305 4.02 6.14 -13.74
N PRO A 306 3.98 7.48 -13.62
CA PRO A 306 4.77 8.20 -12.63
C PRO A 306 4.14 8.06 -11.24
N VAL A 307 4.96 7.76 -10.22
CA VAL A 307 4.52 7.64 -8.83
C VAL A 307 4.13 9.03 -8.29
N PRO A 308 2.88 9.25 -7.82
CA PRO A 308 2.48 10.55 -7.29
C PRO A 308 3.32 10.96 -6.07
N ASN A 309 3.70 12.24 -5.98
CA ASN A 309 4.53 12.79 -4.89
C ASN A 309 3.95 12.50 -3.49
N ILE A 310 2.62 12.49 -3.35
CA ILE A 310 1.95 12.16 -2.08
C ILE A 310 2.31 10.77 -1.53
N CYS A 311 2.70 9.84 -2.41
CA CYS A 311 3.04 8.46 -2.05
C CYS A 311 4.39 8.33 -1.30
N GLU A 312 5.26 9.33 -1.40
CA GLU A 312 6.54 9.36 -0.66
C GLU A 312 6.30 9.45 0.87
N PHE A 313 5.17 10.01 1.27
CA PHE A 313 4.82 10.20 2.69
C PHE A 313 4.30 8.93 3.38
N LEU A 314 4.21 7.80 2.67
CA LEU A 314 3.83 6.52 3.24
C LEU A 314 4.93 5.94 4.12
N THR A 315 4.63 5.75 5.41
CA THR A 315 5.62 5.26 6.39
C THR A 315 5.97 3.77 6.19
N THR A 316 7.23 3.42 6.43
CA THR A 316 7.68 2.02 6.39
C THR A 316 6.96 1.14 7.42
N GLU A 317 6.60 1.69 8.58
CA GLU A 317 5.84 0.99 9.60
C GLU A 317 4.46 0.58 9.10
N SER A 318 3.71 1.50 8.47
CA SER A 318 2.42 1.18 7.85
C SER A 318 2.56 0.18 6.72
N LYS A 319 3.63 0.26 5.92
CA LYS A 319 3.93 -0.75 4.89
C LYS A 319 4.08 -2.15 5.49
N LEU A 320 4.90 -2.28 6.53
CA LEU A 320 5.12 -3.56 7.22
C LEU A 320 3.84 -4.05 7.92
N ARG A 321 3.10 -3.15 8.57
CA ARG A 321 1.83 -3.47 9.23
C ARG A 321 0.85 -4.09 8.26
N VAL A 322 0.60 -3.46 7.11
CA VAL A 322 -0.30 -3.99 6.08
C VAL A 322 0.22 -5.31 5.52
N TYR A 323 1.52 -5.42 5.22
CA TYR A 323 2.11 -6.65 4.69
C TYR A 323 1.84 -7.89 5.56
N TYR A 324 1.99 -7.74 6.88
CA TYR A 324 1.82 -8.85 7.83
C TYR A 324 0.38 -9.08 8.31
N THR A 325 -0.47 -8.05 8.29
CA THR A 325 -1.83 -8.12 8.86
C THR A 325 -2.94 -8.26 7.82
N THR A 326 -2.63 -8.24 6.53
CA THR A 326 -3.65 -8.43 5.48
C THR A 326 -4.16 -9.87 5.48
N GLU A 327 -5.48 -10.04 5.61
CA GLU A 327 -6.15 -11.32 5.65
C GLU A 327 -6.51 -11.83 4.25
N ARG A 328 -6.72 -13.15 4.13
CA ARG A 328 -7.20 -13.77 2.90
C ARG A 328 -8.72 -13.89 2.97
N ASP A 329 -9.39 -13.56 1.87
CA ASP A 329 -10.81 -13.79 1.71
C ASP A 329 -11.14 -15.30 1.54
N GLU A 330 -12.43 -15.62 1.39
CA GLU A 330 -12.91 -17.00 1.16
C GLU A 330 -12.35 -17.63 -0.12
N GLN A 331 -11.90 -16.82 -1.08
CA GLN A 331 -11.30 -17.25 -2.34
C GLN A 331 -9.76 -17.39 -2.23
N GLY A 332 -9.19 -17.10 -1.07
CA GLY A 332 -7.76 -17.16 -0.81
C GLY A 332 -6.97 -15.94 -1.27
N SER A 333 -7.64 -14.87 -1.71
CA SER A 333 -7.05 -13.62 -2.19
C SER A 333 -6.88 -12.60 -1.06
N LYS A 334 -5.79 -11.83 -1.10
CA LYS A 334 -5.52 -10.73 -0.16
C LYS A 334 -6.01 -9.36 -0.67
N ILE A 335 -6.48 -9.30 -1.92
CA ILE A 335 -6.79 -8.05 -2.60
C ILE A 335 -7.95 -7.29 -1.96
N ASN A 336 -8.98 -8.00 -1.49
CA ASN A 336 -10.16 -7.36 -0.94
C ASN A 336 -9.84 -6.53 0.32
N ASP A 337 -9.20 -7.14 1.32
CA ASP A 337 -8.79 -6.45 2.55
C ASP A 337 -7.75 -5.34 2.25
N PHE A 338 -6.81 -5.58 1.32
CA PHE A 338 -5.86 -4.56 0.88
C PHE A 338 -6.55 -3.33 0.25
N PHE A 339 -7.55 -3.55 -0.61
CA PHE A 339 -8.29 -2.48 -1.26
C PHE A 339 -9.09 -1.64 -0.26
N LEU A 340 -9.73 -2.28 0.74
CA LEU A 340 -10.44 -1.56 1.81
C LEU A 340 -9.51 -0.65 2.62
N ARG A 341 -8.28 -1.11 2.89
CA ARG A 341 -7.27 -0.31 3.61
C ARG A 341 -6.63 0.79 2.78
N SER A 342 -6.77 0.76 1.45
CA SER A 342 -6.12 1.75 0.57
C SER A 342 -6.57 3.19 0.84
N GLU A 343 -7.82 3.38 1.27
CA GLU A 343 -8.36 4.70 1.63
C GLU A 343 -7.75 5.24 2.91
N ASP A 344 -7.63 4.41 3.95
CA ASP A 344 -6.98 4.77 5.21
C ASP A 344 -5.51 5.14 4.99
N LEU A 345 -4.80 4.39 4.14
CA LEU A 345 -3.42 4.68 3.78
C LEU A 345 -3.29 6.00 3.02
N PHE A 346 -4.23 6.30 2.12
CA PHE A 346 -4.26 7.58 1.42
C PHE A 346 -4.47 8.75 2.38
N ASN A 347 -5.40 8.62 3.32
CA ASN A 347 -5.62 9.61 4.37
C ASN A 347 -4.39 9.76 5.27
N GLU A 348 -3.69 8.67 5.62
CA GLU A 348 -2.42 8.72 6.36
C GLU A 348 -1.36 9.54 5.59
N MET A 349 -1.22 9.32 4.28
CA MET A 349 -0.26 10.07 3.45
C MET A 349 -0.57 11.58 3.42
N ILE A 350 -1.84 11.95 3.30
CA ILE A 350 -2.30 13.35 3.39
C ILE A 350 -1.92 13.96 4.74
N TRP A 351 -2.18 13.24 5.84
CA TRP A 351 -1.82 13.70 7.18
C TRP A 351 -0.32 13.82 7.36
N GLN A 352 0.48 12.92 6.80
CA GLN A 352 1.94 12.98 6.85
C GLN A 352 2.48 14.17 6.04
N LYS A 353 1.93 14.48 4.85
CA LYS A 353 2.27 15.70 4.08
C LYS A 353 1.96 16.95 4.91
N LYS A 354 0.78 17.00 5.53
CA LYS A 354 0.35 18.12 6.40
C LYS A 354 1.24 18.30 7.63
N LEU A 355 1.60 17.21 8.31
CA LEU A 355 2.48 17.22 9.49
C LEU A 355 3.89 17.75 9.19
N ARG A 356 4.44 17.41 8.01
CA ARG A 356 5.76 17.86 7.57
C ARG A 356 5.79 19.31 7.11
N GLY A 357 4.63 19.95 6.98
CA GLY A 357 4.52 21.35 6.58
C GLY A 357 4.85 21.60 5.10
N THR A 358 4.90 20.56 4.28
CA THR A 358 5.16 20.64 2.84
C THR A 358 3.86 20.82 2.06
N GLN A 359 2.92 21.62 2.58
CA GLN A 359 1.71 21.94 1.85
C GLN A 359 1.99 23.15 0.96
N GLU A 360 2.18 22.89 -0.34
CA GLU A 360 1.85 23.84 -1.39
C GLU A 360 0.46 24.41 -1.10
N ALA A 361 0.33 25.71 -1.27
CA ALA A 361 -0.84 26.49 -0.92
C ALA A 361 -2.04 26.11 -1.81
N THR A 362 -2.75 25.04 -1.45
CA THR A 362 -4.14 24.88 -1.91
C THR A 362 -4.91 26.07 -1.35
N GLY A 363 -5.45 26.94 -2.23
CA GLY A 363 -6.08 28.25 -1.98
C GLY A 363 -7.30 28.29 -1.04
N SER A 364 -7.28 27.54 0.05
CA SER A 364 -8.16 27.70 1.20
C SER A 364 -7.41 28.48 2.27
N THR A 365 -7.99 29.59 2.72
CA THR A 365 -7.46 30.61 3.64
C THR A 365 -7.12 30.15 5.08
N ASN A 366 -6.86 28.85 5.28
CA ASN A 366 -6.47 28.26 6.56
C ASN A 366 -5.06 27.68 6.47
N ASN A 367 -4.05 28.55 6.34
CA ASN A 367 -2.64 28.17 6.41
C ASN A 367 -2.34 27.66 7.82
N VAL A 368 -2.31 26.34 7.99
CA VAL A 368 -1.79 25.72 9.22
C VAL A 368 -0.26 25.76 9.12
N PRO A 369 0.45 26.50 9.99
CA PRO A 369 1.90 26.55 9.95
C PRO A 369 2.47 25.14 10.10
N SER A 370 3.61 24.86 9.47
CA SER A 370 4.35 23.63 9.70
C SER A 370 4.51 23.41 11.21
N GLN A 371 4.22 22.19 11.69
CA GLN A 371 4.34 21.85 13.11
C GLN A 371 5.52 20.86 13.30
N PRO A 372 6.79 21.32 13.17
CA PRO A 372 7.98 20.47 13.31
C PRO A 372 7.98 19.65 14.61
N PHE A 373 7.44 20.23 15.68
CA PHE A 373 7.32 19.56 16.97
C PHE A 373 6.40 18.35 16.92
N LEU A 374 5.21 18.46 16.31
CA LEU A 374 4.27 17.34 16.21
C LEU A 374 4.81 16.24 15.30
N TYR A 375 5.45 16.61 14.19
CA TYR A 375 6.11 15.63 13.33
C TYR A 375 7.23 14.90 14.07
N TRP A 376 8.07 15.61 14.83
CA TRP A 376 9.10 14.99 15.64
C TRP A 376 8.54 14.04 16.71
N CYS A 377 7.44 14.42 17.37
CA CYS A 377 6.73 13.57 18.32
C CYS A 377 6.17 12.31 17.65
N SER A 378 5.44 12.46 16.54
CA SER A 378 4.82 11.36 15.79
C SER A 378 5.86 10.39 15.22
N ARG A 379 6.96 10.91 14.65
CA ARG A 379 8.05 10.08 14.10
C ARG A 379 8.70 9.19 15.15
N ASN A 380 8.71 9.64 16.40
CA ASN A 380 9.37 8.96 17.51
C ASN A 380 8.37 8.23 18.42
N MET A 381 7.18 7.84 17.93
CA MET A 381 6.15 7.20 18.76
C MET A 381 6.65 5.94 19.48
N SER A 382 7.42 5.08 18.80
CA SER A 382 8.02 3.89 19.39
C SER A 382 9.04 4.20 20.50
N PHE A 383 9.73 5.33 20.40
CA PHE A 383 10.65 5.82 21.43
C PHE A 383 9.90 6.33 22.66
N TRP A 384 8.82 7.10 22.49
CA TRP A 384 7.96 7.54 23.59
C TRP A 384 7.32 6.39 24.34
N SER A 385 6.77 5.45 23.58
CA SER A 385 6.29 4.18 24.09
C SER A 385 7.40 3.50 24.91
N SER A 386 8.60 3.33 24.37
CA SER A 386 9.73 2.72 25.09
C SER A 386 10.11 3.46 26.39
N ILE A 387 10.09 4.78 26.41
CA ILE A 387 10.35 5.58 27.63
C ILE A 387 9.28 5.33 28.68
N SER A 388 8.00 5.43 28.31
CA SER A 388 6.87 5.26 29.23
C SER A 388 6.95 3.91 29.96
N PHE A 389 7.21 2.82 29.23
CA PHE A 389 7.34 1.49 29.84
C PHE A 389 8.54 1.35 30.78
N ASN A 390 9.71 1.84 30.37
CA ASN A 390 10.90 1.79 31.23
C ASN A 390 10.69 2.60 32.52
N LEU A 391 9.98 3.74 32.43
CA LEU A 391 9.62 4.56 33.57
C LEU A 391 8.61 3.86 34.48
N ALA A 392 7.60 3.20 33.92
CA ALA A 392 6.65 2.37 34.67
C ALA A 392 7.34 1.22 35.42
N VAL A 393 8.27 0.50 34.79
CA VAL A 393 9.06 -0.56 35.44
C VAL A 393 9.90 0.00 36.58
N LEU A 394 10.60 1.12 36.35
CA LEU A 394 11.41 1.78 37.37
C LEU A 394 10.56 2.19 38.58
N MET A 395 9.41 2.82 38.34
CA MET A 395 8.49 3.26 39.38
C MET A 395 8.03 2.09 40.25
N ASN A 396 7.61 0.99 39.63
CA ASN A 396 7.19 -0.21 40.36
C ASN A 396 8.32 -0.85 41.16
N LEU A 397 9.55 -0.84 40.64
CA LEU A 397 10.73 -1.30 41.40
C LEU A 397 10.98 -0.42 42.63
N LEU A 398 10.89 0.91 42.50
CA LEU A 398 11.05 1.84 43.62
C LEU A 398 9.99 1.60 44.70
N VAL A 399 8.73 1.41 44.30
CA VAL A 399 7.65 1.07 45.25
C VAL A 399 7.93 -0.26 45.94
N ALA A 400 8.39 -1.29 45.20
CA ALA A 400 8.69 -2.60 45.77
C ALA A 400 9.83 -2.57 46.81
N PHE A 401 10.86 -1.74 46.61
CA PHE A 401 12.01 -1.67 47.54
C PHE A 401 11.76 -0.82 48.78
N PHE A 402 10.93 0.21 48.69
CA PHE A 402 10.84 1.26 49.71
C PHE A 402 9.44 1.41 50.33
N TYR A 403 8.50 0.52 50.04
CA TYR A 403 7.19 0.48 50.71
C TYR A 403 7.28 -0.32 52.03
N PRO A 404 6.63 0.13 53.13
CA PRO A 404 5.82 1.34 53.28
C PRO A 404 6.67 2.61 53.28
N LEU A 405 6.13 3.68 52.67
CA LEU A 405 6.82 4.98 52.47
C LEU A 405 7.03 5.77 53.77
N GLU A 406 6.57 5.23 54.90
CA GLU A 406 6.69 5.81 56.23
C GLU A 406 8.10 5.54 56.80
N GLY A 407 8.94 6.57 56.87
CA GLY A 407 10.25 6.49 57.52
C GLY A 407 11.40 7.19 56.77
N PHE A 408 11.19 7.57 55.50
CA PHE A 408 12.20 8.28 54.69
C PHE A 408 12.06 9.81 54.74
N ARG A 409 11.27 10.36 55.66
CA ARG A 409 10.95 11.80 55.69
C ARG A 409 11.94 12.69 56.44
N GLU A 410 12.87 12.17 57.23
CA GLU A 410 13.84 13.00 57.95
C GLU A 410 15.19 12.31 58.07
N GLY A 411 16.03 12.48 57.06
CA GLY A 411 17.44 12.15 57.16
C GLY A 411 18.22 13.03 56.19
N THR A 412 18.80 14.12 56.68
CA THR A 412 19.91 14.77 55.98
C THR A 412 20.87 13.67 55.52
N LEU A 413 21.06 13.48 54.22
CA LEU A 413 22.05 12.53 53.72
C LEU A 413 23.36 12.79 54.46
N GLU A 414 23.96 11.73 54.98
CA GLU A 414 25.31 11.82 55.51
C GLU A 414 26.20 12.53 54.48
N PRO A 415 26.96 13.57 54.85
CA PRO A 415 27.64 14.45 53.90
C PRO A 415 28.58 13.70 52.95
N HIS A 416 29.13 12.56 53.39
CA HIS A 416 29.91 11.66 52.55
C HIS A 416 29.09 10.99 51.43
N LEU A 417 27.87 10.52 51.74
CA LEU A 417 26.98 9.91 50.75
C LEU A 417 26.45 10.95 49.76
N SER A 418 26.14 12.15 50.24
CA SER A 418 25.74 13.29 49.39
C SER A 418 26.86 13.70 48.42
N ALA A 419 28.10 13.80 48.90
CA ALA A 419 29.26 14.11 48.06
C ALA A 419 29.53 13.01 47.01
N LEU A 420 29.34 11.73 47.37
CA LEU A 420 29.49 10.60 46.47
C LEU A 420 28.43 10.60 45.35
N LEU A 421 27.17 10.95 45.68
CA LEU A 421 26.11 11.08 44.68
C LEU A 421 26.33 12.28 43.74
N TRP A 422 26.82 13.41 44.25
CA TRP A 422 27.24 14.55 43.42
C TRP A 422 28.37 14.17 42.47
N LEU A 423 29.40 13.48 42.98
CA LEU A 423 30.52 13.00 42.18
C LEU A 423 30.03 12.04 41.08
N ALA A 424 29.18 11.07 41.42
CA ALA A 424 28.60 10.15 40.45
C ALA A 424 27.79 10.86 39.36
N MET A 425 27.01 11.89 39.72
CA MET A 425 26.24 12.70 38.78
C MET A 425 27.15 13.53 37.86
N PHE A 426 28.21 14.15 38.38
CA PHE A 426 29.16 14.92 37.57
C PHE A 426 30.03 14.04 36.66
N VAL A 427 30.46 12.87 37.15
CA VAL A 427 31.21 11.90 36.34
C VAL A 427 30.34 11.35 35.22
N SER A 428 29.10 10.98 35.50
CA SER A 428 28.17 10.52 34.46
C SER A 428 27.81 11.62 33.45
N LEU A 429 27.64 12.87 33.90
CA LEU A 429 27.46 14.02 33.01
C LEU A 429 28.69 14.25 32.12
N GLY A 430 29.90 14.17 32.69
CA GLY A 430 31.16 14.29 31.95
C GLY A 430 31.32 13.18 30.90
N ILE A 431 30.96 11.94 31.23
CA ILE A 431 30.96 10.82 30.27
C ILE A 431 29.99 11.10 29.12
N VAL A 432 28.77 11.56 29.39
CA VAL A 432 27.76 11.87 28.35
C VAL A 432 28.21 12.99 27.41
N ILE A 433 28.87 14.03 27.94
CA ILE A 433 29.37 15.17 27.15
C ILE A 433 30.56 14.77 26.27
N ILE A 434 31.46 13.91 26.77
CA ILE A 434 32.66 13.49 26.03
C ILE A 434 32.33 12.35 25.05
N LEU A 435 31.49 11.40 25.45
CA LEU A 435 31.07 10.23 24.68
C LEU A 435 29.58 9.97 24.93
N PRO A 436 28.67 10.39 24.03
CA PRO A 436 27.22 10.18 24.19
C PRO A 436 26.85 8.71 23.93
N GLN A 437 27.33 7.83 24.80
CA GLN A 437 27.00 6.42 24.80
C GLN A 437 25.71 6.17 25.59
N PRO A 438 24.87 5.21 25.16
CA PRO A 438 23.60 4.90 25.82
C PRO A 438 23.78 4.50 27.29
N HIS A 439 24.91 3.89 27.65
CA HIS A 439 25.23 3.55 29.03
C HIS A 439 25.49 4.78 29.91
N GLY A 440 26.12 5.83 29.37
CA GLY A 440 26.37 7.08 30.09
C GLY A 440 25.09 7.84 30.41
N ILE A 441 24.16 7.90 29.45
CA ILE A 441 22.85 8.55 29.63
C ILE A 441 22.03 7.81 30.69
N ARG A 442 22.00 6.47 30.65
CA ARG A 442 21.33 5.65 31.68
C ARG A 442 21.94 5.85 33.07
N ALA A 443 23.26 5.93 33.18
CA ALA A 443 23.96 6.20 34.44
C ALA A 443 23.63 7.60 34.99
N LEU A 444 23.55 8.62 34.12
CA LEU A 444 23.18 9.98 34.51
C LEU A 444 21.73 10.04 35.02
N ILE A 445 20.79 9.42 34.32
CA ILE A 445 19.38 9.32 34.73
C ILE A 445 19.27 8.61 36.09
N ALA A 446 19.92 7.45 36.25
CA ALA A 446 19.89 6.69 37.50
C ALA A 446 20.50 7.47 38.68
N SER A 447 21.64 8.14 38.48
CA SER A 447 22.28 8.96 39.53
C SER A 447 21.42 10.17 39.92
N THR A 448 20.71 10.77 38.96
CA THR A 448 19.78 11.89 39.20
C THR A 448 18.55 11.44 39.99
N ILE A 449 17.94 10.31 39.62
CA ILE A 449 16.79 9.74 40.34
C ILE A 449 17.18 9.33 41.76
N LEU A 450 18.29 8.60 41.91
CA LEU A 450 18.78 8.16 43.22
C LEU A 450 18.99 9.35 44.15
N ARG A 451 19.54 10.44 43.61
CA ARG A 451 19.72 11.67 44.35
C ARG A 451 18.42 12.35 44.73
N LEU A 452 17.45 12.46 43.81
CA LEU A 452 16.13 13.03 44.09
C LEU A 452 15.43 12.29 45.24
N ILE A 453 15.50 10.94 45.23
CA ILE A 453 14.95 10.08 46.28
C ILE A 453 15.53 10.44 47.65
N PHE A 454 16.85 10.57 47.77
CA PHE A 454 17.48 10.84 49.06
C PHE A 454 17.41 12.31 49.48
N SER A 455 17.32 13.28 48.55
CA SER A 455 17.31 14.71 48.90
C SER A 455 15.92 15.29 49.15
N VAL A 456 14.94 14.91 48.32
CA VAL A 456 13.57 15.46 48.37
C VAL A 456 12.61 14.48 49.05
N GLY A 457 12.99 13.20 49.11
CA GLY A 457 12.15 12.11 49.57
C GLY A 457 11.55 11.33 48.41
N LEU A 458 11.14 10.10 48.71
CA LEU A 458 10.64 9.16 47.71
C LEU A 458 9.25 9.55 47.18
N GLU A 459 8.34 10.01 48.06
CA GLU A 459 6.96 10.34 47.70
C GLU A 459 6.86 11.49 46.65
N PRO A 460 7.55 12.64 46.79
CA PRO A 460 7.58 13.67 45.74
C PRO A 460 8.27 13.20 44.45
N THR A 461 9.30 12.33 44.57
CA THR A 461 10.01 11.79 43.40
C THR A 461 9.11 10.87 42.58
N LEU A 462 8.32 10.01 43.24
CA LEU A 462 7.32 9.16 42.59
C LEU A 462 6.22 9.99 41.91
N LEU A 463 5.77 11.08 42.54
CA LEU A 463 4.77 11.98 41.96
C LEU A 463 5.28 12.70 40.70
N LEU A 464 6.55 13.13 40.71
CA LEU A 464 7.21 13.76 39.55
C LEU A 464 7.39 12.77 38.39
N LEU A 465 7.85 11.56 38.66
CA LEU A 465 8.00 10.51 37.66
C LEU A 465 6.62 10.06 37.11
N GLY A 466 5.60 9.96 37.97
CA GLY A 466 4.21 9.71 37.56
C GLY A 466 3.64 10.81 36.67
N GLY A 467 3.95 12.09 36.96
CA GLY A 467 3.61 13.21 36.09
C GLY A 467 4.29 13.16 34.72
N LEU A 468 5.52 12.66 34.64
CA LEU A 468 6.20 12.43 33.35
C LEU A 468 5.57 11.28 32.55
N ILE A 469 5.09 10.22 33.21
CA ILE A 469 4.31 9.15 32.54
C ILE A 469 3.00 9.74 32.00
N TYR A 470 2.29 10.54 32.81
CA TYR A 470 1.03 11.18 32.43
C TYR A 470 1.16 12.04 31.15
N VAL A 471 2.26 12.78 31.02
CA VAL A 471 2.50 13.61 29.81
C VAL A 471 2.85 12.76 28.58
N THR A 472 3.33 11.52 28.77
CA THR A 472 3.86 10.67 27.69
C THR A 472 2.95 9.50 27.30
N SER A 473 1.87 9.25 28.03
CA SER A 473 1.01 8.06 27.87
C SER A 473 -0.46 8.45 27.62
N ASP A 474 -1.30 7.47 27.26
CA ASP A 474 -2.71 7.69 26.93
C ASP A 474 -3.55 8.07 28.17
N LEU A 475 -4.71 8.73 27.97
CA LEU A 475 -5.59 9.27 29.02
C LEU A 475 -6.08 8.23 30.04
N SER A 476 -5.93 6.92 29.77
CA SER A 476 -6.33 5.84 30.69
C SER A 476 -5.53 5.79 32.00
N ASP A 477 -4.37 6.43 32.06
CA ASP A 477 -3.45 6.37 33.21
C ASP A 477 -3.76 7.43 34.30
N GLU A 478 -4.76 8.28 34.07
CA GLU A 478 -5.20 9.36 34.98
C GLU A 478 -5.56 8.87 36.38
N LEU A 479 -6.13 7.66 36.50
CA LEU A 479 -6.57 7.12 37.78
C LEU A 479 -5.39 6.61 38.65
N CYS A 480 -4.25 6.26 38.04
CA CYS A 480 -3.13 5.62 38.72
C CYS A 480 -2.30 6.59 39.57
N VAL A 481 -2.19 7.86 39.16
CA VAL A 481 -1.31 8.85 39.82
C VAL A 481 -1.96 9.44 41.09
N PHE A 482 -3.29 9.53 41.14
CA PHE A 482 -4.00 10.29 42.19
C PHE A 482 -4.70 9.45 43.26
N VAL A 483 -4.79 8.12 43.12
CA VAL A 483 -5.55 7.26 44.06
C VAL A 483 -4.64 6.58 45.09
N HIS A 484 -3.71 5.74 44.66
CA HIS A 484 -2.77 5.03 45.54
C HIS A 484 -1.56 4.51 44.75
N VAL A 485 -0.39 4.50 45.38
CA VAL A 485 0.90 4.09 44.76
C VAL A 485 0.89 2.66 44.21
N PHE A 486 -0.02 1.79 44.69
CA PHE A 486 -0.16 0.43 44.18
C PHE A 486 -0.77 0.34 42.78
N PHE A 487 -1.49 1.35 42.31
CA PHE A 487 -2.07 1.33 40.96
C PHE A 487 -1.01 1.40 39.86
N TYR A 488 0.22 1.82 40.17
CA TYR A 488 1.35 1.71 39.25
C TYR A 488 1.61 0.27 38.80
N SER A 489 1.23 -0.74 39.59
CA SER A 489 1.38 -2.15 39.21
C SER A 489 0.54 -2.54 37.98
N LEU A 490 -0.56 -1.83 37.70
CA LEU A 490 -1.38 -2.08 36.52
C LEU A 490 -0.68 -1.68 35.22
N LEU A 491 0.19 -0.67 35.27
CA LEU A 491 0.98 -0.21 34.11
C LEU A 491 1.94 -1.30 33.62
N LEU A 492 2.33 -2.25 34.47
CA LEU A 492 3.18 -3.38 34.07
C LEU A 492 2.46 -4.34 33.11
N PHE A 493 1.12 -4.35 33.07
CA PHE A 493 0.39 -5.17 32.10
C PHE A 493 0.59 -4.70 30.66
N ASP A 494 1.05 -3.46 30.42
CA ASP A 494 1.46 -3.00 29.07
C ASP A 494 2.55 -3.90 28.46
N LEU A 495 3.36 -4.58 29.29
CA LEU A 495 4.33 -5.59 28.82
C LEU A 495 3.68 -6.66 27.93
N VAL A 496 2.44 -7.06 28.26
CA VAL A 496 1.68 -8.06 27.51
C VAL A 496 1.40 -7.61 26.09
N TYR A 497 1.07 -6.34 25.90
CA TYR A 497 0.72 -5.80 24.59
C TYR A 497 1.94 -5.52 23.72
N ARG A 498 3.09 -5.19 24.34
CA ARG A 498 4.34 -4.92 23.63
C ARG A 498 5.03 -6.17 23.09
N GLU A 499 5.04 -7.22 23.89
CA GLU A 499 5.81 -8.42 23.58
C GLU A 499 4.91 -9.45 22.88
N GLU A 500 5.07 -9.59 21.56
CA GLU A 500 4.25 -10.51 20.75
C GLU A 500 4.31 -11.94 21.28
N THR A 501 5.46 -12.37 21.79
CA THR A 501 5.63 -13.72 22.36
C THR A 501 4.73 -13.94 23.58
N LEU A 502 4.66 -12.96 24.49
CA LEU A 502 3.82 -13.02 25.68
C LEU A 502 2.33 -12.95 25.33
N LEU A 503 1.96 -12.10 24.36
CA LEU A 503 0.60 -12.04 23.84
C LEU A 503 0.18 -13.38 23.25
N ASN A 504 1.05 -14.06 22.51
CA ASN A 504 0.79 -15.38 21.96
C ASN A 504 0.64 -16.46 23.05
N VAL A 505 1.38 -16.36 24.15
CA VAL A 505 1.18 -17.21 25.34
C VAL A 505 -0.18 -16.98 25.99
N ILE A 506 -0.68 -15.74 26.06
CA ILE A 506 -2.02 -15.48 26.57
C ILE A 506 -3.09 -15.98 25.59
N LYS A 507 -2.88 -15.80 24.29
CA LYS A 507 -3.77 -16.30 23.23
C LYS A 507 -3.95 -17.82 23.29
N SER A 508 -2.95 -18.59 23.73
CA SER A 508 -3.11 -20.05 23.86
C SER A 508 -4.15 -20.42 24.91
N VAL A 509 -4.34 -19.61 25.96
CA VAL A 509 -5.37 -19.82 26.98
C VAL A 509 -6.71 -19.21 26.54
N THR A 510 -6.72 -18.03 25.92
CA THR A 510 -7.96 -17.31 25.61
C THR A 510 -8.68 -17.85 24.37
N ARG A 511 -7.97 -18.37 23.35
CA ARG A 511 -8.58 -18.85 22.10
C ARG A 511 -9.57 -19.99 22.32
N ASN A 512 -9.17 -21.01 23.08
CA ASN A 512 -10.04 -22.13 23.48
C ASN A 512 -10.54 -21.98 24.93
N GLY A 513 -10.67 -20.74 25.42
CA GLY A 513 -11.06 -20.46 26.81
C GLY A 513 -12.41 -21.08 27.19
N ARG A 514 -13.34 -21.22 26.24
CA ARG A 514 -14.62 -21.92 26.46
C ARG A 514 -14.42 -23.37 26.92
N SER A 515 -13.51 -24.10 26.28
CA SER A 515 -13.21 -25.50 26.61
C SER A 515 -12.55 -25.63 27.98
N ILE A 516 -11.67 -24.68 28.33
CA ILE A 516 -11.03 -24.61 29.65
C ILE A 516 -12.08 -24.35 30.73
N VAL A 517 -12.97 -23.38 30.52
CA VAL A 517 -14.06 -23.07 31.47
C VAL A 517 -15.00 -24.27 31.65
N LEU A 518 -15.38 -24.96 30.57
CA LEU A 518 -16.20 -26.17 30.65
C LEU A 518 -15.50 -27.30 31.43
N THR A 519 -14.18 -27.45 31.26
CA THR A 519 -13.38 -28.42 32.01
C THR A 519 -13.28 -28.06 33.50
N ALA A 520 -13.14 -26.76 33.83
CA ALA A 520 -13.17 -26.30 35.21
C ALA A 520 -14.54 -26.50 35.86
N VAL A 521 -15.63 -26.30 35.12
CA VAL A 521 -17.00 -26.64 35.57
C VAL A 521 -17.14 -28.13 35.82
N LEU A 522 -16.62 -28.99 34.94
CA LEU A 522 -16.57 -30.44 35.16
C LEU A 522 -15.79 -30.80 36.44
N ALA A 523 -14.64 -30.16 36.67
CA ALA A 523 -13.86 -30.32 37.90
C ALA A 523 -14.69 -29.97 39.14
N LEU A 524 -15.41 -28.86 39.11
CA LEU A 524 -16.27 -28.41 40.20
C LEU A 524 -17.43 -29.38 40.46
N ILE A 525 -18.05 -29.92 39.40
CA ILE A 525 -19.10 -30.95 39.53
C ILE A 525 -18.54 -32.22 40.17
N LEU A 526 -17.35 -32.68 39.76
CA LEU A 526 -16.73 -33.85 40.36
C LEU A 526 -16.36 -33.62 41.82
N VAL A 527 -15.74 -32.49 42.14
CA VAL A 527 -15.45 -32.09 43.54
C VAL A 527 -16.73 -32.04 44.37
N TYR A 528 -17.83 -31.52 43.83
CA TYR A 528 -19.12 -31.52 44.49
C TYR A 528 -19.63 -32.93 44.82
N LEU A 529 -19.55 -33.87 43.87
CA LEU A 529 -19.95 -35.27 44.08
C LEU A 529 -19.09 -35.95 45.15
N PHE A 530 -17.76 -35.78 45.09
CA PHE A 530 -16.85 -36.30 46.12
C PHE A 530 -17.12 -35.68 47.50
N SER A 531 -17.48 -34.40 47.56
CA SER A 531 -17.83 -33.72 48.81
C SER A 531 -19.12 -34.25 49.44
N ILE A 532 -20.12 -34.65 48.64
CA ILE A 532 -21.34 -35.32 49.15
C ILE A 532 -20.97 -36.67 49.78
N VAL A 533 -20.17 -37.48 49.10
CA VAL A 533 -19.72 -38.78 49.60
C VAL A 533 -18.89 -38.60 50.88
N GLY A 534 -17.98 -37.61 50.90
CA GLY A 534 -17.22 -37.23 52.08
C GLY A 534 -18.10 -36.80 53.25
N TYR A 535 -19.13 -35.99 53.00
CA TYR A 535 -20.07 -35.50 54.02
C TYR A 535 -20.93 -36.62 54.63
N ILE A 536 -21.35 -37.61 53.83
CA ILE A 536 -22.21 -38.70 54.31
C ILE A 536 -21.41 -39.77 55.04
N PHE A 537 -20.25 -40.16 54.52
CA PHE A 537 -19.52 -41.34 55.01
C PHE A 537 -18.27 -41.02 55.84
N PHE A 538 -17.62 -39.88 55.61
CA PHE A 538 -16.31 -39.54 56.19
C PHE A 538 -16.30 -38.20 56.92
N LYS A 539 -17.47 -37.73 57.37
CA LYS A 539 -17.65 -36.42 58.01
C LYS A 539 -16.63 -36.15 59.13
N ASP A 540 -16.43 -37.14 60.00
CA ASP A 540 -15.56 -37.02 61.18
C ASP A 540 -14.05 -37.04 60.86
N ASP A 541 -13.67 -37.41 59.63
CA ASP A 541 -12.25 -37.43 59.21
C ASP A 541 -11.74 -36.07 58.69
N PHE A 542 -12.64 -35.11 58.46
CA PHE A 542 -12.34 -33.73 58.04
C PHE A 542 -11.89 -32.84 59.20
N ILE A 543 -10.72 -33.16 59.74
CA ILE A 543 -10.09 -32.44 60.84
C ILE A 543 -8.82 -31.75 60.33
N LEU A 544 -8.83 -30.41 60.29
CA LEU A 544 -7.67 -29.61 59.91
C LEU A 544 -7.00 -29.03 61.17
N ALA A 545 -5.67 -28.98 61.16
CA ALA A 545 -4.92 -28.21 62.13
C ALA A 545 -5.01 -26.72 61.75
N VAL A 546 -5.44 -25.88 62.69
CA VAL A 546 -5.64 -24.44 62.46
C VAL A 546 -4.88 -23.65 63.51
N ASP A 547 -4.14 -22.64 63.05
CA ASP A 547 -3.51 -21.66 63.93
C ASP A 547 -4.53 -20.57 64.29
N ARG A 548 -5.04 -20.59 65.53
CA ARG A 548 -5.98 -19.55 66.00
C ARG A 548 -5.25 -18.23 66.22
N ILE A 549 -5.73 -17.18 65.58
CA ILE A 549 -5.26 -15.81 65.81
C ILE A 549 -5.73 -15.39 67.23
N PRO A 550 -4.82 -14.98 68.14
CA PRO A 550 -5.22 -14.52 69.47
C PRO A 550 -6.04 -13.23 69.35
N ASN A 551 -7.28 -13.26 69.86
CA ASN A 551 -8.18 -12.11 69.91
C ASN A 551 -7.63 -11.02 70.86
N LYS A 552 -6.78 -10.12 70.35
CA LYS A 552 -6.43 -8.87 71.06
C LYS A 552 -7.48 -7.76 70.91
N THR A 553 -8.58 -8.01 70.19
CA THR A 553 -9.62 -7.01 69.90
C THR A 553 -10.77 -6.97 70.90
N LEU A 554 -10.81 -7.87 71.90
CA LEU A 554 -11.89 -7.94 72.90
C LEU A 554 -11.54 -7.32 74.26
N GLU A 555 -10.26 -7.06 74.55
CA GLU A 555 -9.86 -6.30 75.75
C GLU A 555 -9.72 -4.78 75.50
N PHE A 556 -9.44 -4.35 74.27
CA PHE A 556 -9.31 -2.91 73.97
C PHE A 556 -10.67 -2.19 73.80
N GLY A 557 -11.74 -2.93 73.49
CA GLY A 557 -13.11 -2.40 73.33
C GLY A 557 -13.87 -2.17 74.64
N ALA A 558 -13.49 -2.83 75.75
CA ALA A 558 -14.12 -2.64 77.05
C ALA A 558 -13.52 -1.49 77.88
N SER A 559 -12.29 -1.03 77.53
CA SER A 559 -11.63 0.09 78.20
C SER A 559 -12.08 1.45 77.66
N MET A 560 -12.41 1.56 76.36
CA MET A 560 -12.82 2.84 75.75
C MET A 560 -14.30 3.23 75.94
N VAL A 561 -15.15 2.34 76.47
CA VAL A 561 -16.57 2.67 76.79
C VAL A 561 -16.75 3.07 78.26
N GLY A 562 -15.78 2.76 79.14
CA GLY A 562 -15.79 3.16 80.55
C GLY A 562 -15.35 4.60 80.82
N GLU A 563 -14.56 5.21 79.92
CA GLU A 563 -14.09 6.60 80.06
C GLU A 563 -15.05 7.64 79.45
N PHE A 564 -16.16 7.23 78.83
CA PHE A 564 -17.18 8.14 78.30
C PHE A 564 -18.43 8.27 79.21
N PHE A 565 -18.57 7.42 80.24
CA PHE A 565 -19.67 7.49 81.22
C PHE A 565 -19.18 7.37 82.67
N SER A 566 -18.27 8.23 83.12
CA SER A 566 -18.16 8.59 84.55
C SER A 566 -17.35 9.85 84.81
N GLY A 567 -17.62 10.91 84.04
CA GLY A 567 -17.29 12.26 84.48
C GLY A 567 -18.36 12.78 85.43
N SER A 568 -18.18 12.61 86.75
CA SER A 568 -18.39 13.66 87.77
C SER A 568 -18.58 13.12 89.20
N VAL A 569 -18.00 13.88 90.13
CA VAL A 569 -18.31 14.01 91.56
C VAL A 569 -17.84 12.89 92.51
N CYS A 570 -16.69 13.11 93.14
CA CYS A 570 -16.64 13.18 94.60
C CYS A 570 -15.44 14.04 95.06
N ARG A 571 -15.76 15.26 95.46
CA ARG A 571 -14.91 16.20 96.21
C ARG A 571 -15.35 16.12 97.67
N ASN A 572 -14.50 15.65 98.58
CA ASN A 572 -14.14 16.36 99.83
C ASN A 572 -13.39 15.47 100.84
N LYS A 573 -12.38 16.13 101.44
CA LYS A 573 -12.05 16.27 102.87
C LYS A 573 -11.81 15.04 103.73
N ASN A 574 -10.62 15.08 104.33
CA ASN A 574 -10.27 14.68 105.70
C ASN A 574 -10.72 13.31 106.18
N GLY A 575 -9.71 12.50 106.51
CA GLY A 575 -9.78 11.64 107.68
C GLY A 575 -9.89 10.16 107.36
N GLU A 576 -8.83 9.47 107.78
CA GLU A 576 -8.80 8.11 108.31
C GLU A 576 -8.41 6.96 107.37
N ASN A 577 -7.40 6.25 107.88
CA ASN A 577 -6.75 5.05 107.41
C ASN A 577 -7.68 3.83 107.49
N CYS A 578 -7.32 2.76 106.78
CA CYS A 578 -6.82 1.49 107.35
C CYS A 578 -7.00 0.39 106.29
N SER A 579 -5.96 -0.26 105.76
CA SER A 579 -4.92 -1.10 106.40
C SER A 579 -5.40 -2.48 106.84
N ALA A 580 -4.48 -3.43 106.64
CA ALA A 580 -4.31 -4.75 107.28
C ALA A 580 -4.92 -5.93 106.51
N GLU A 581 -4.08 -6.76 105.85
CA GLU A 581 -3.29 -7.90 106.41
C GLU A 581 -4.12 -9.20 106.29
N ALA A 582 -3.60 -10.41 106.11
CA ALA A 582 -2.31 -10.96 105.71
C ALA A 582 -2.53 -12.48 105.54
N THR A 583 -1.64 -13.13 104.78
CA THR A 583 -1.04 -14.47 104.99
C THR A 583 -1.13 -15.46 103.82
N PRO A 584 -0.06 -16.28 103.65
CA PRO A 584 0.38 -16.81 102.37
C PRO A 584 0.10 -18.31 102.23
N ASP A 585 -0.12 -18.78 101.01
CA ASP A 585 0.09 -20.20 100.69
C ASP A 585 0.57 -20.40 99.25
N ALA A 586 1.62 -21.21 99.15
CA ALA A 586 2.10 -21.96 98.00
C ALA A 586 2.36 -21.23 96.68
N VAL A 587 3.63 -20.93 96.46
CA VAL A 587 4.26 -20.83 95.14
C VAL A 587 4.02 -22.16 94.37
N VAL A 588 3.07 -22.15 93.43
CA VAL A 588 3.14 -23.04 92.26
C VAL A 588 3.80 -22.23 91.16
N ALA A 589 5.06 -22.56 90.89
CA ALA A 589 5.74 -22.14 89.68
C ALA A 589 4.99 -22.71 88.47
N VAL A 590 4.12 -21.91 87.85
CA VAL A 590 3.66 -22.16 86.49
C VAL A 590 4.75 -21.61 85.57
N GLN A 591 5.59 -22.52 85.06
CA GLN A 591 6.39 -22.24 83.88
C GLN A 591 5.43 -21.85 82.74
N PRO A 592 5.74 -20.85 81.90
CA PRO A 592 5.12 -20.77 80.59
C PRO A 592 5.77 -21.84 79.72
N SER A 593 5.36 -23.09 79.89
CA SER A 593 5.51 -24.07 78.83
C SER A 593 4.64 -23.57 77.67
N SER A 594 5.28 -23.09 76.61
CA SER A 594 4.68 -22.83 75.31
C SER A 594 4.19 -24.15 74.72
N VAL A 595 3.08 -24.67 75.25
CA VAL A 595 2.29 -25.69 74.59
C VAL A 595 1.51 -24.94 73.52
N VAL A 596 2.02 -24.95 72.30
CA VAL A 596 1.18 -24.67 71.12
C VAL A 596 0.18 -25.80 71.09
N ILE A 597 -1.03 -25.56 71.61
CA ILE A 597 -2.14 -26.46 71.41
C ILE A 597 -2.46 -26.34 69.92
N GLU A 598 -2.05 -27.34 69.11
CA GLU A 598 -2.58 -27.49 67.75
C GLU A 598 -4.08 -27.69 67.86
N ASP A 599 -4.83 -26.60 67.74
CA ASP A 599 -6.28 -26.65 67.75
C ASP A 599 -6.73 -27.31 66.44
N LYS A 600 -7.33 -28.49 66.58
CA LYS A 600 -7.90 -29.26 65.47
C LYS A 600 -9.35 -28.86 65.28
N GLU A 601 -9.71 -28.39 64.10
CA GLU A 601 -11.06 -27.93 63.76
C GLU A 601 -11.75 -28.86 62.77
N ARG A 602 -13.05 -29.11 63.01
CA ARG A 602 -13.90 -29.89 62.11
C ARG A 602 -14.42 -28.98 61.00
N THR A 603 -14.08 -29.27 59.76
CA THR A 603 -14.38 -28.38 58.62
C THR A 603 -15.49 -28.89 57.70
N CYS A 604 -16.04 -30.08 57.94
CA CYS A 604 -17.11 -30.68 57.13
C CYS A 604 -18.43 -30.82 57.93
N ASP A 605 -18.76 -29.85 58.80
CA ASP A 605 -20.03 -29.87 59.55
C ASP A 605 -21.24 -29.50 58.68
N SER A 606 -21.03 -28.67 57.65
CA SER A 606 -21.99 -28.39 56.58
C SER A 606 -21.46 -28.86 55.23
N LEU A 607 -22.36 -29.24 54.32
CA LEU A 607 -21.98 -29.66 52.97
C LEU A 607 -21.21 -28.56 52.23
N LEU A 608 -21.59 -27.29 52.42
CA LEU A 608 -20.90 -26.16 51.81
C LEU A 608 -19.44 -26.06 52.27
N MET A 609 -19.19 -26.16 53.58
CA MET A 609 -17.83 -26.14 54.09
C MET A 609 -17.03 -27.37 53.64
N CYS A 610 -17.67 -28.52 53.51
CA CYS A 610 -17.03 -29.70 52.95
C CYS A 610 -16.58 -29.48 51.49
N ILE A 611 -17.43 -28.88 50.66
CA ILE A 611 -17.09 -28.50 49.27
C ILE A 611 -15.92 -27.51 49.25
N VAL A 612 -15.96 -26.47 50.09
CA VAL A 612 -14.89 -25.47 50.18
C VAL A 612 -13.56 -26.11 50.62
N THR A 613 -13.59 -27.02 51.60
CA THR A 613 -12.40 -27.73 52.06
C THR A 613 -11.82 -28.64 50.99
N VAL A 614 -12.64 -29.44 50.30
CA VAL A 614 -12.19 -30.33 49.21
C VAL A 614 -11.70 -29.51 48.00
N LEU A 615 -12.37 -28.41 47.66
CA LEU A 615 -11.97 -27.54 46.54
C LEU A 615 -10.65 -26.82 46.84
N SER A 616 -10.52 -26.23 48.03
CA SER A 616 -9.33 -25.45 48.40
C SER A 616 -8.14 -26.35 48.72
N HIS A 617 -8.29 -27.28 49.67
CA HIS A 617 -7.17 -28.10 50.13
C HIS A 617 -7.04 -29.39 49.32
N GLY A 618 -8.13 -29.98 48.83
CA GLY A 618 -8.07 -31.23 48.07
C GLY A 618 -7.49 -31.06 46.66
N LEU A 619 -7.77 -29.96 45.95
CA LEU A 619 -7.17 -29.69 44.63
C LEU A 619 -5.73 -29.15 44.70
N ARG A 620 -5.40 -28.36 45.74
CA ARG A 620 -4.08 -27.71 45.88
C ARG A 620 -3.04 -28.63 46.50
N SER A 621 -3.44 -29.58 47.34
CA SER A 621 -2.54 -30.60 47.88
C SER A 621 -2.21 -31.61 46.77
N GLY A 622 -0.93 -31.74 46.43
CA GLY A 622 -0.47 -32.52 45.28
C GLY A 622 -0.86 -34.02 45.29
N GLY A 623 -1.17 -34.62 46.44
CA GLY A 623 -1.68 -35.99 46.57
C GLY A 623 -3.20 -36.11 46.70
N GLY A 624 -3.95 -35.02 46.54
CA GLY A 624 -5.41 -34.98 46.62
C GLY A 624 -5.96 -34.78 48.04
N VAL A 625 -7.27 -35.03 48.20
CA VAL A 625 -7.98 -34.84 49.48
C VAL A 625 -7.49 -35.77 50.61
N GLY A 626 -6.88 -36.91 50.27
CA GLY A 626 -6.35 -37.87 51.24
C GLY A 626 -5.24 -37.33 52.13
N ASP A 627 -4.45 -36.37 51.63
CA ASP A 627 -3.38 -35.72 52.40
C ASP A 627 -3.90 -34.72 53.44
N VAL A 628 -5.11 -34.21 53.23
CA VAL A 628 -5.77 -33.21 54.07
C VAL A 628 -6.52 -33.88 55.23
N LEU A 629 -7.05 -35.07 54.97
CA LEU A 629 -7.85 -35.84 55.92
C LEU A 629 -6.98 -36.57 56.95
N ARG A 630 -7.58 -36.93 58.09
CA ARG A 630 -6.91 -37.77 59.08
C ARG A 630 -6.48 -39.10 58.45
N LYS A 631 -5.26 -39.54 58.77
CA LYS A 631 -4.76 -40.87 58.40
C LYS A 631 -5.50 -41.96 59.18
N PRO A 632 -6.25 -42.88 58.53
CA PRO A 632 -7.02 -43.92 59.21
C PRO A 632 -6.11 -45.06 59.72
N SER A 633 -6.50 -45.73 60.80
CA SER A 633 -5.82 -46.96 61.26
C SER A 633 -6.25 -48.18 60.44
N LYS A 634 -5.37 -49.17 60.31
CA LYS A 634 -5.64 -50.45 59.62
C LYS A 634 -6.79 -51.27 60.23
N GLU A 635 -7.19 -50.95 61.46
CA GLU A 635 -8.20 -51.68 62.24
C GLU A 635 -9.61 -51.07 62.09
N GLU A 636 -9.74 -49.94 61.41
CA GLU A 636 -11.03 -49.26 61.20
C GLU A 636 -11.86 -49.95 60.10
N PRO A 637 -13.18 -50.16 60.29
CA PRO A 637 -14.02 -50.93 59.37
C PRO A 637 -14.16 -50.27 57.98
N LEU A 638 -13.95 -48.96 57.89
CA LEU A 638 -14.04 -48.17 56.66
C LEU A 638 -12.67 -47.90 56.01
N PHE A 639 -11.58 -48.52 56.48
CA PHE A 639 -10.23 -48.31 55.96
C PHE A 639 -10.13 -48.54 54.45
N ALA A 640 -10.66 -49.67 53.94
CA ALA A 640 -10.61 -49.98 52.51
C ALA A 640 -11.45 -48.99 51.66
N ALA A 641 -12.64 -48.62 52.14
CA ALA A 641 -13.49 -47.64 51.48
C ALA A 641 -12.84 -46.25 51.43
N ARG A 642 -12.14 -45.85 52.50
CA ARG A 642 -11.38 -44.60 52.60
C ARG A 642 -10.23 -44.55 51.58
N VAL A 643 -9.45 -45.63 51.46
CA VAL A 643 -8.36 -45.73 50.47
C VAL A 643 -8.89 -45.65 49.03
N ILE A 644 -9.99 -46.34 48.72
CA ILE A 644 -10.61 -46.27 47.39
C ILE A 644 -11.09 -44.86 47.08
N TYR A 645 -11.71 -44.18 48.04
CA TYR A 645 -12.14 -42.78 47.88
C TYR A 645 -10.95 -41.86 47.56
N ASP A 646 -9.83 -41.98 48.28
CA ASP A 646 -8.63 -41.17 48.05
C ASP A 646 -8.02 -41.43 46.67
N LEU A 647 -7.89 -42.70 46.27
CA LEU A 647 -7.36 -43.08 44.97
C LEU A 647 -8.26 -42.61 43.82
N LEU A 648 -9.58 -42.75 43.96
CA LEU A 648 -10.53 -42.29 42.94
C LEU A 648 -10.48 -40.78 42.78
N PHE A 649 -10.41 -40.03 43.89
CA PHE A 649 -10.25 -38.58 43.84
C PHE A 649 -8.93 -38.19 43.15
N PHE A 650 -7.82 -38.83 43.52
CA PHE A 650 -6.52 -38.58 42.94
C PHE A 650 -6.49 -38.86 41.42
N PHE A 651 -6.94 -40.03 40.98
CA PHE A 651 -6.92 -40.35 39.55
C PHE A 651 -7.92 -39.53 38.72
N MET A 652 -9.16 -39.36 39.20
CA MET A 652 -10.19 -38.69 38.40
C MET A 652 -10.02 -37.17 38.40
N VAL A 653 -9.78 -36.55 39.56
CA VAL A 653 -9.78 -35.09 39.68
C VAL A 653 -8.39 -34.51 39.43
N ILE A 654 -7.34 -35.09 40.01
CA ILE A 654 -5.98 -34.57 39.87
C ILE A 654 -5.35 -35.05 38.55
N ILE A 655 -5.30 -36.36 38.31
CA ILE A 655 -4.59 -36.88 37.13
C ILE A 655 -5.37 -36.66 35.83
N ILE A 656 -6.67 -36.89 35.79
CA ILE A 656 -7.43 -36.75 34.54
C ILE A 656 -7.85 -35.29 34.31
N VAL A 657 -8.63 -34.70 35.20
CA VAL A 657 -9.27 -33.40 34.94
C VAL A 657 -8.27 -32.25 34.93
N LEU A 658 -7.33 -32.17 35.89
CA LEU A 658 -6.35 -31.09 35.91
C LEU A 658 -5.38 -31.17 34.71
N ASN A 659 -4.95 -32.38 34.32
CA ASN A 659 -4.12 -32.56 33.13
C ASN A 659 -4.87 -32.38 31.82
N LEU A 660 -6.21 -32.53 31.80
CA LEU A 660 -7.01 -32.21 30.63
C LEU A 660 -6.95 -30.70 30.32
N ILE A 661 -6.98 -29.85 31.36
CA ILE A 661 -6.80 -28.40 31.20
C ILE A 661 -5.44 -28.09 30.55
N PHE A 662 -4.35 -28.69 31.04
CA PHE A 662 -3.02 -28.55 30.42
C PHE A 662 -2.99 -29.11 29.00
N GLY A 663 -3.67 -30.23 28.73
CA GLY A 663 -3.77 -30.82 27.40
C GLY A 663 -4.40 -29.87 26.38
N VAL A 664 -5.51 -29.21 26.74
CA VAL A 664 -6.16 -28.21 25.87
C VAL A 664 -5.23 -27.02 25.59
N ILE A 665 -4.45 -26.59 26.58
CA ILE A 665 -3.48 -25.48 26.41
C ILE A 665 -2.31 -25.89 25.50
N ILE A 666 -1.83 -27.13 25.59
CA ILE A 666 -0.74 -27.61 24.72
C ILE A 666 -1.22 -27.72 23.27
N ASP A 667 -2.45 -28.18 23.07
CA ASP A 667 -3.07 -28.28 21.74
C ASP A 667 -3.24 -26.88 21.09
N THR A 668 -3.71 -25.90 21.85
CA THR A 668 -3.81 -24.51 21.35
C THR A 668 -2.45 -23.90 21.00
N PHE A 669 -1.38 -24.24 21.72
CA PHE A 669 -0.02 -23.83 21.36
C PHE A 669 0.43 -24.43 20.04
N ALA A 670 0.13 -25.71 19.80
CA ALA A 670 0.44 -26.38 18.55
C ALA A 670 -0.31 -25.73 17.37
N ASP A 671 -1.61 -25.44 17.56
CA ASP A 671 -2.44 -24.75 16.56
C ASP A 671 -1.91 -23.35 16.22
N LEU A 672 -1.62 -22.52 17.24
CA LEU A 672 -1.09 -21.17 17.04
C LEU A 672 0.26 -21.18 16.31
N ARG A 673 1.11 -22.15 16.63
CA ARG A 673 2.41 -22.33 15.97
C ARG A 673 2.24 -22.74 14.50
N SER A 674 1.40 -23.73 14.23
CA SER A 674 1.13 -24.19 12.86
C SER A 674 0.49 -23.09 12.02
N GLU A 675 -0.43 -22.30 12.58
CA GLU A 675 -1.04 -21.17 11.88
C GLU A 675 -0.02 -20.07 11.57
N LYS A 676 0.84 -19.70 12.54
CA LYS A 676 1.92 -18.72 12.30
C LYS A 676 2.88 -19.20 11.22
N GLN A 677 3.32 -20.47 11.29
CA GLN A 677 4.20 -21.05 10.29
C GLN A 677 3.57 -21.05 8.89
N LYS A 678 2.30 -21.45 8.78
CA LYS A 678 1.57 -21.44 7.50
C LYS A 678 1.43 -20.02 6.93
N LYS A 679 1.15 -19.03 7.79
CA LYS A 679 1.09 -17.60 7.39
C LYS A 679 2.45 -17.10 6.88
N GLU A 680 3.55 -17.43 7.58
CA GLU A 680 4.90 -17.06 7.15
C GLU A 680 5.34 -17.76 5.85
N GLU A 681 4.98 -19.02 5.67
CA GLU A 681 5.23 -19.78 4.44
C GLU A 681 4.52 -19.15 3.26
N ILE A 682 3.23 -18.88 3.39
CA ILE A 682 2.40 -18.18 2.39
C ILE A 682 3.02 -16.83 2.00
N LEU A 683 3.48 -16.04 2.98
CA LEU A 683 4.07 -14.73 2.72
C LEU A 683 5.39 -14.81 1.94
N LYS A 684 6.11 -15.93 2.02
CA LYS A 684 7.41 -16.13 1.33
C LYS A 684 7.28 -16.83 -0.01
N THR A 685 6.24 -17.64 -0.17
CA THR A 685 6.08 -18.56 -1.31
C THR A 685 4.96 -18.17 -2.25
N THR A 686 4.00 -17.33 -1.83
CA THR A 686 2.89 -16.90 -2.68
C THR A 686 2.99 -15.41 -2.98
N CYS A 687 2.80 -15.01 -4.24
CA CYS A 687 2.70 -13.62 -4.63
C CYS A 687 1.46 -12.98 -3.97
N PHE A 688 1.62 -11.75 -3.42
CA PHE A 688 0.55 -11.05 -2.72
C PHE A 688 -0.63 -10.69 -3.64
N ILE A 689 -0.33 -10.36 -4.90
CA ILE A 689 -1.31 -9.84 -5.85
C ILE A 689 -2.01 -10.98 -6.61
N CYS A 690 -1.26 -11.72 -7.43
CA CYS A 690 -1.85 -12.74 -8.28
C CYS A 690 -2.13 -14.08 -7.59
N GLY A 691 -1.58 -14.32 -6.40
CA GLY A 691 -1.75 -15.58 -5.68
C GLY A 691 -0.96 -16.76 -6.24
N LEU A 692 -0.06 -16.55 -7.22
CA LEU A 692 0.79 -17.60 -7.76
C LEU A 692 1.88 -18.01 -6.75
N GLU A 693 2.17 -19.30 -6.74
CA GLU A 693 3.25 -19.88 -5.94
C GLU A 693 4.61 -19.70 -6.63
N ARG A 694 5.66 -19.67 -5.81
CA ARG A 694 7.06 -19.44 -6.21
C ARG A 694 7.56 -20.49 -7.20
N ASP A 695 7.09 -21.73 -7.09
CA ASP A 695 7.43 -22.86 -7.96
C ASP A 695 7.10 -22.60 -9.45
N LYS A 696 6.09 -21.77 -9.74
CA LYS A 696 5.68 -21.43 -11.12
C LYS A 696 6.71 -20.61 -11.88
N PHE A 697 7.62 -19.96 -11.16
CA PHE A 697 8.67 -19.11 -11.74
C PHE A 697 10.01 -19.84 -11.86
N ASP A 698 10.10 -21.08 -11.40
CA ASP A 698 11.31 -21.89 -11.57
C ASP A 698 11.57 -22.17 -13.05
N ASN A 699 12.82 -22.02 -13.49
CA ASN A 699 13.25 -22.17 -14.89
C ASN A 699 12.58 -21.20 -15.89
N LYS A 700 12.01 -20.08 -15.41
CA LYS A 700 11.53 -18.98 -16.25
C LYS A 700 12.58 -17.85 -16.31
N THR A 701 12.41 -16.95 -17.28
CA THR A 701 13.32 -15.79 -17.45
C THR A 701 13.21 -14.79 -16.31
N VAL A 702 12.01 -14.66 -15.73
CA VAL A 702 11.72 -13.78 -14.59
C VAL A 702 11.70 -14.61 -13.32
N THR A 703 12.47 -14.17 -12.31
CA THR A 703 12.51 -14.82 -10.99
C THR A 703 11.31 -14.40 -10.13
N PHE A 704 10.95 -15.20 -9.12
CA PHE A 704 9.87 -14.83 -8.18
C PHE A 704 10.16 -13.51 -7.45
N GLU A 705 11.41 -13.26 -7.06
CA GLU A 705 11.82 -11.99 -6.43
C GLU A 705 11.66 -10.79 -7.35
N GLU A 706 11.97 -10.94 -8.63
CA GLU A 706 11.78 -9.89 -9.63
C GLU A 706 10.29 -9.67 -9.90
N HIS A 707 9.51 -10.75 -10.03
CA HIS A 707 8.06 -10.70 -10.17
C HIS A 707 7.40 -9.89 -9.05
N ILE A 708 7.68 -10.16 -7.77
CA ILE A 708 7.04 -9.44 -6.65
C ILE A 708 7.56 -8.00 -6.45
N LYS A 709 8.75 -7.67 -6.94
CA LYS A 709 9.36 -6.33 -6.78
C LYS A 709 9.03 -5.39 -7.93
N VAL A 710 8.93 -5.93 -9.14
CA VAL A 710 8.90 -5.18 -10.39
C VAL A 710 7.55 -5.33 -11.09
N GLU A 711 7.03 -6.55 -11.27
CA GLU A 711 5.74 -6.78 -11.98
C GLU A 711 4.54 -6.60 -11.04
N HIS A 712 4.51 -7.35 -9.94
CA HIS A 712 3.38 -7.47 -9.00
C HIS A 712 3.71 -6.90 -7.63
N ASN A 713 4.28 -5.70 -7.61
CA ASN A 713 4.57 -4.97 -6.38
C ASN A 713 3.28 -4.36 -5.82
N MET A 714 2.86 -4.80 -4.62
CA MET A 714 1.60 -4.32 -4.01
C MET A 714 1.54 -2.81 -3.82
N TRP A 715 2.68 -2.15 -3.58
CA TRP A 715 2.72 -0.71 -3.38
C TRP A 715 2.50 0.04 -4.69
N HIS A 716 2.94 -0.51 -5.83
CA HIS A 716 2.64 0.09 -7.13
C HIS A 716 1.12 0.10 -7.40
N TYR A 717 0.38 -0.94 -7.01
CA TYR A 717 -1.08 -0.92 -7.12
C TYR A 717 -1.71 0.16 -6.22
N LEU A 718 -1.22 0.33 -4.98
CA LEU A 718 -1.67 1.45 -4.13
C LEU A 718 -1.37 2.80 -4.77
N PHE A 719 -0.15 2.99 -5.31
CA PHE A 719 0.26 4.24 -5.95
C PHE A 719 -0.59 4.53 -7.20
N PHE A 720 -0.98 3.52 -7.95
CA PHE A 720 -1.88 3.67 -9.08
C PHE A 720 -3.30 4.07 -8.65
N ILE A 721 -3.84 3.45 -7.59
CA ILE A 721 -5.13 3.86 -7.01
C ILE A 721 -5.08 5.31 -6.55
N VAL A 722 -3.97 5.73 -5.93
CA VAL A 722 -3.75 7.12 -5.51
C VAL A 722 -3.64 8.05 -6.72
N LEU A 723 -2.91 7.65 -7.77
CA LEU A 723 -2.79 8.42 -9.02
C LEU A 723 -4.17 8.72 -9.61
N VAL A 724 -5.01 7.69 -9.76
CA VAL A 724 -6.37 7.85 -10.29
C VAL A 724 -7.19 8.79 -9.39
N LYS A 725 -7.03 8.75 -8.06
CA LYS A 725 -7.74 9.66 -7.14
C LYS A 725 -7.30 11.12 -7.23
N VAL A 726 -6.03 11.40 -7.53
CA VAL A 726 -5.48 12.78 -7.53
C VAL A 726 -5.46 13.43 -8.91
N LYS A 727 -5.36 12.64 -9.97
CA LYS A 727 -5.29 13.11 -11.36
C LYS A 727 -6.66 13.53 -11.87
N ASP A 728 -6.72 14.58 -12.68
CA ASP A 728 -7.98 15.03 -13.30
C ASP A 728 -8.52 13.96 -14.25
N SER A 729 -9.83 13.73 -14.18
CA SER A 729 -10.53 12.75 -15.01
C SER A 729 -10.43 12.99 -16.52
N THR A 730 -10.23 14.23 -16.97
CA THR A 730 -10.07 14.54 -18.40
C THR A 730 -8.70 14.16 -18.94
N GLU A 731 -7.72 13.94 -18.08
CA GLU A 731 -6.35 13.55 -18.47
C GLU A 731 -6.10 12.04 -18.36
N TYR A 732 -7.11 11.26 -18.00
CA TYR A 732 -6.95 9.83 -17.86
C TYR A 732 -6.60 9.16 -19.18
N THR A 733 -5.60 8.30 -19.14
CA THR A 733 -5.33 7.34 -20.22
C THR A 733 -6.50 6.35 -20.35
N GLY A 734 -6.52 5.55 -21.43
CA GLY A 734 -7.53 4.52 -21.64
C GLY A 734 -7.63 3.53 -20.46
N PRO A 735 -6.51 2.90 -20.05
CA PRO A 735 -6.46 2.02 -18.91
C PRO A 735 -6.79 2.69 -17.57
N GLU A 736 -6.35 3.94 -17.35
CA GLU A 736 -6.69 4.69 -16.14
C GLU A 736 -8.20 4.91 -16.02
N SER A 737 -8.85 5.30 -17.12
CA SER A 737 -10.31 5.52 -17.17
C SER A 737 -11.08 4.23 -16.88
N TYR A 738 -10.63 3.11 -17.45
CA TYR A 738 -11.19 1.79 -17.17
C TYR A 738 -11.06 1.41 -15.69
N VAL A 739 -9.87 1.55 -15.10
CA VAL A 739 -9.68 1.21 -13.69
C VAL A 739 -10.44 2.17 -12.77
N ALA A 740 -10.53 3.46 -13.11
CA ALA A 740 -11.33 4.44 -12.37
C ALA A 740 -12.82 4.04 -12.30
N GLU A 741 -13.38 3.54 -13.41
CA GLU A 741 -14.73 2.98 -13.46
C GLU A 741 -14.86 1.72 -12.60
N MET A 742 -13.93 0.79 -12.69
CA MET A 742 -13.94 -0.44 -11.88
C MET A 742 -13.85 -0.15 -10.37
N ILE A 743 -13.05 0.83 -9.97
CA ILE A 743 -12.93 1.31 -8.57
C ILE A 743 -14.26 1.90 -8.10
N ARG A 744 -14.89 2.75 -8.92
CA ARG A 744 -16.19 3.37 -8.61
C ARG A 744 -17.30 2.32 -8.43
N ASP A 745 -17.24 1.25 -9.22
CA ASP A 745 -18.21 0.15 -9.17
C ASP A 745 -17.86 -0.90 -8.08
N HIS A 746 -16.80 -0.67 -7.30
CA HIS A 746 -16.26 -1.61 -6.31
C HIS A 746 -15.95 -3.00 -6.89
N ASN A 747 -15.61 -3.07 -8.18
CA ASN A 747 -15.25 -4.31 -8.87
C ASN A 747 -13.72 -4.51 -8.84
N LEU A 748 -13.27 -5.64 -8.30
CA LEU A 748 -11.85 -5.99 -8.15
C LEU A 748 -11.32 -6.94 -9.25
N ASP A 749 -12.10 -7.20 -10.30
CA ASP A 749 -11.74 -8.11 -11.38
C ASP A 749 -10.62 -7.60 -12.29
N TRP A 750 -10.28 -6.31 -12.19
CA TRP A 750 -9.15 -5.71 -12.89
C TRP A 750 -7.79 -6.13 -12.32
N PHE A 751 -7.75 -6.69 -11.10
CA PHE A 751 -6.53 -7.30 -10.56
C PHE A 751 -6.25 -8.65 -11.22
N PRO A 752 -4.98 -8.99 -11.50
CA PRO A 752 -4.63 -10.31 -11.99
C PRO A 752 -4.88 -11.36 -10.90
N ARG A 753 -5.53 -12.47 -11.29
CA ARG A 753 -5.80 -13.62 -10.43
C ARG A 753 -5.28 -14.89 -11.09
N MET A 754 -4.36 -15.57 -10.41
CA MET A 754 -3.73 -16.83 -10.85
C MET A 754 -3.09 -16.74 -12.25
N ARG A 755 -2.59 -15.56 -12.64
CA ARG A 755 -1.93 -15.30 -13.94
C ARG A 755 -0.96 -14.13 -13.84
N ALA A 756 0.03 -14.11 -14.72
CA ALA A 756 1.02 -13.04 -14.90
C ALA A 756 1.54 -13.04 -16.34
N MET A 757 1.84 -11.89 -16.92
CA MET A 757 2.29 -11.79 -18.33
C MET A 757 3.56 -12.61 -18.61
N SER A 758 4.50 -12.64 -17.66
CA SER A 758 5.75 -13.40 -17.74
C SER A 758 5.56 -14.91 -17.89
N LEU A 759 4.38 -15.44 -17.55
CA LEU A 759 4.06 -16.87 -17.67
C LEU A 759 3.23 -17.22 -18.93
N VAL A 760 2.58 -16.23 -19.55
CA VAL A 760 1.70 -16.43 -20.73
C VAL A 760 2.50 -16.85 -21.98
N SER A 761 3.80 -16.55 -22.04
CA SER A 761 4.72 -16.96 -23.12
C SER A 761 4.94 -18.48 -23.25
N SER A 762 4.26 -19.30 -22.43
CA SER A 762 4.29 -20.76 -22.54
C SER A 762 3.27 -21.36 -23.54
N ASP A 763 2.44 -20.54 -24.18
CA ASP A 763 1.59 -20.98 -25.31
C ASP A 763 2.37 -21.18 -26.63
N ALA A 764 3.71 -21.15 -26.59
CA ALA A 764 4.57 -21.51 -27.72
C ALA A 764 4.28 -22.93 -28.27
N ASP A 765 3.76 -23.83 -27.42
CA ASP A 765 3.29 -25.16 -27.85
C ASP A 765 2.00 -25.08 -28.70
N GLY A 766 1.15 -24.07 -28.46
CA GLY A 766 -0.02 -23.75 -29.29
C GLY A 766 0.38 -23.11 -30.61
N GLU A 767 1.27 -22.11 -30.57
CA GLU A 767 1.78 -21.42 -31.76
C GLU A 767 2.54 -22.36 -32.70
N GLN A 768 3.33 -23.30 -32.19
CA GLN A 768 3.97 -24.33 -33.04
C GLN A 768 2.94 -25.22 -33.75
N ASN A 769 1.82 -25.54 -33.10
CA ASN A 769 0.75 -26.31 -33.72
C ASN A 769 0.01 -25.51 -34.80
N GLU A 770 -0.18 -24.20 -34.60
CA GLU A 770 -0.78 -23.31 -35.60
C GLU A 770 0.16 -23.05 -36.79
N ILE A 771 1.46 -22.82 -36.55
CA ILE A 771 2.47 -22.69 -37.61
C ILE A 771 2.52 -23.96 -38.45
N ARG A 772 2.49 -25.14 -37.81
CA ARG A 772 2.44 -26.42 -38.53
C ARG A 772 1.17 -26.56 -39.39
N SER A 773 0.01 -26.18 -38.85
CA SER A 773 -1.27 -26.17 -39.59
C SER A 773 -1.25 -25.19 -40.78
N LEU A 774 -0.67 -24.00 -40.60
CA LEU A 774 -0.49 -23.01 -41.65
C LEU A 774 0.49 -23.49 -42.73
N GLN A 775 1.55 -24.18 -42.33
CA GLN A 775 2.52 -24.75 -43.25
C GLN A 775 1.90 -25.87 -44.11
N GLU A 776 1.05 -26.72 -43.53
CA GLU A 776 0.25 -27.70 -44.28
C GLU A 776 -0.72 -27.03 -45.27
N LYS A 777 -1.41 -25.96 -44.85
CA LYS A 777 -2.29 -25.18 -45.74
C LYS A 777 -1.51 -24.52 -46.88
N LEU A 778 -0.34 -23.94 -46.61
CA LEU A 778 0.51 -23.33 -47.62
C LEU A 778 0.99 -24.37 -48.64
N GLU A 779 1.43 -25.53 -48.18
CA GLU A 779 1.90 -26.62 -49.04
C GLU A 779 0.77 -27.17 -49.93
N SER A 780 -0.44 -27.30 -49.37
CA SER A 780 -1.64 -27.67 -50.14
C SER A 780 -1.98 -26.63 -51.22
N THR A 781 -1.83 -25.35 -50.90
CA THR A 781 -2.10 -24.23 -51.82
C THR A 781 -1.04 -24.17 -52.92
N MET A 782 0.24 -24.35 -52.59
CA MET A 782 1.33 -24.42 -53.57
C MET A 782 1.14 -25.59 -54.54
N LYS A 783 0.68 -26.73 -54.05
CA LYS A 783 0.36 -27.89 -54.90
C LYS A 783 -0.81 -27.60 -55.85
N LEU A 784 -1.83 -26.87 -55.38
CA LEU A 784 -2.97 -26.46 -56.19
C LEU A 784 -2.56 -25.46 -57.28
N VAL A 785 -1.73 -24.48 -56.93
CA VAL A 785 -1.15 -23.50 -57.87
C VAL A 785 -0.25 -24.18 -58.91
N SER A 786 0.57 -25.14 -58.50
CA SER A 786 1.42 -25.92 -59.40
C SER A 786 0.58 -26.74 -60.39
N ASN A 787 -0.46 -27.43 -59.91
CA ASN A 787 -1.39 -28.16 -60.77
C ASN A 787 -2.12 -27.25 -61.75
N LEU A 788 -2.61 -26.10 -61.29
CA LEU A 788 -3.31 -25.13 -62.15
C LEU A 788 -2.36 -24.56 -63.22
N SER A 789 -1.12 -24.25 -62.86
CA SER A 789 -0.08 -23.80 -63.79
C SER A 789 0.22 -24.87 -64.86
N GLY A 790 0.30 -26.15 -64.45
CA GLY A 790 0.44 -27.28 -65.37
C GLY A 790 -0.72 -27.38 -66.35
N GLN A 791 -1.96 -27.31 -65.86
CA GLN A 791 -3.17 -27.32 -66.71
C GLN A 791 -3.20 -26.13 -67.67
N LEU A 792 -2.76 -24.96 -67.24
CA LEU A 792 -2.68 -23.77 -68.10
C LEU A 792 -1.67 -23.96 -69.23
N SER A 793 -0.52 -24.57 -68.94
CA SER A 793 0.50 -24.89 -69.94
C SER A 793 -0.01 -25.91 -70.95
N GLU A 794 -0.69 -26.96 -70.49
CA GLU A 794 -1.25 -27.99 -71.36
C GLU A 794 -2.37 -27.42 -72.26
N LEU A 795 -3.23 -26.56 -71.71
CA LEU A 795 -4.26 -25.87 -72.48
C LEU A 795 -3.65 -24.94 -73.54
N LYS A 796 -2.57 -24.23 -73.21
CA LYS A 796 -1.83 -23.40 -74.15
C LYS A 796 -1.27 -24.24 -75.30
N ASP A 797 -0.66 -25.38 -75.01
CA ASP A 797 -0.12 -26.27 -76.03
C ASP A 797 -1.22 -26.82 -76.94
N GLN A 798 -2.35 -27.27 -76.37
CA GLN A 798 -3.53 -27.69 -77.14
C GLN A 798 -4.06 -26.58 -78.04
N MET A 799 -4.16 -25.34 -77.54
CA MET A 799 -4.60 -24.18 -78.33
C MET A 799 -3.65 -23.87 -79.47
N THR A 800 -2.32 -24.00 -79.26
CA THR A 800 -1.34 -23.81 -80.34
C THR A 800 -1.41 -24.92 -81.39
N GLU A 801 -1.62 -26.17 -80.99
CA GLU A 801 -1.74 -27.30 -81.91
C GLU A 801 -3.03 -27.23 -82.71
N GLN A 802 -4.15 -26.83 -82.08
CA GLN A 802 -5.42 -26.56 -82.76
C GLN A 802 -5.28 -25.42 -83.77
N ARG A 803 -4.48 -24.39 -83.46
CA ARG A 803 -4.16 -23.29 -84.38
C ARG A 803 -3.34 -23.77 -85.58
N LYS A 804 -2.33 -24.64 -85.36
CA LYS A 804 -1.57 -25.28 -86.45
C LYS A 804 -2.45 -26.18 -87.32
N GLN A 805 -3.37 -26.94 -86.73
CA GLN A 805 -4.36 -27.74 -87.48
C GLN A 805 -5.27 -26.85 -88.33
N LYS A 806 -5.80 -25.75 -87.78
CA LYS A 806 -6.59 -24.77 -88.54
C LYS A 806 -5.78 -24.12 -89.67
N GLN A 807 -4.50 -23.83 -89.45
CA GLN A 807 -3.60 -23.33 -90.50
C GLN A 807 -3.32 -24.36 -91.59
N ARG A 808 -3.17 -25.66 -91.25
CA ARG A 808 -3.06 -26.73 -92.25
C ARG A 808 -4.33 -26.87 -93.09
N ILE A 809 -5.51 -26.79 -92.46
CA ILE A 809 -6.80 -26.80 -93.17
C ILE A 809 -6.93 -25.55 -94.06
N GLY A 810 -6.48 -24.38 -93.58
CA GLY A 810 -6.45 -23.15 -94.36
C GLY A 810 -5.45 -23.17 -95.54
N LEU A 811 -4.32 -23.87 -95.42
CA LEU A 811 -3.35 -24.03 -96.51
C LEU A 811 -3.84 -24.96 -97.62
N LEU A 812 -4.70 -25.93 -97.29
CA LEU A 812 -5.35 -26.83 -98.24
C LEU A 812 -6.56 -26.20 -98.95
N GLY A 813 -6.94 -24.98 -98.58
CA GLY A 813 -8.08 -24.28 -99.17
C GLY A 813 -7.71 -22.91 -99.74
N HIS A 814 -7.34 -22.85 -101.02
CA HIS A 814 -7.51 -21.67 -101.89
C HIS A 814 -7.56 -22.10 -103.38
N PRO A 815 -8.16 -21.31 -104.30
CA PRO A 815 -9.51 -21.55 -104.81
C PRO A 815 -9.53 -21.86 -106.32
N GLN A 816 -10.61 -22.49 -106.81
CA GLN A 816 -10.97 -22.39 -108.23
C GLN A 816 -12.16 -21.44 -108.42
N HIS A 817 -11.83 -20.35 -109.10
CA HIS A 817 -12.64 -19.34 -109.76
C HIS A 817 -13.96 -19.85 -110.35
N LEU A 818 -15.05 -19.08 -110.22
CA LEU A 818 -15.83 -18.47 -111.34
C LEU A 818 -17.21 -17.99 -110.86
N ASN A 819 -17.34 -16.66 -110.81
CA ASN A 819 -18.36 -15.85 -111.50
C ASN A 819 -19.77 -16.45 -111.67
N VAL A 820 -20.81 -15.79 -111.13
CA VAL A 820 -21.95 -15.22 -111.87
C VAL A 820 -22.89 -14.46 -110.91
N ASN A 821 -23.18 -13.23 -111.33
CA ASN A 821 -24.11 -12.21 -110.81
C ASN A 821 -25.59 -12.61 -111.08
N PRO A 822 -26.58 -11.69 -110.98
CA PRO A 822 -27.28 -11.09 -109.84
C PRO A 822 -28.74 -11.63 -109.68
N GLN A 823 -29.49 -11.03 -108.75
CA GLN A 823 -30.96 -10.92 -108.63
C GLN A 823 -31.70 -11.86 -107.65
N GLN A 824 -32.27 -11.21 -106.63
CA GLN A 824 -33.57 -11.42 -105.95
C GLN A 824 -34.71 -11.84 -106.93
N PRO A 825 -35.92 -12.31 -106.51
CA PRO A 825 -36.59 -12.06 -105.21
C PRO A 825 -37.41 -13.24 -104.60
N ALA A 826 -37.66 -13.15 -103.28
CA ALA A 826 -38.92 -13.41 -102.57
C ALA A 826 -38.63 -13.55 -101.07
#